data_AF-A0A5C7JZU5-F1
#
_entry.id   AF-A0A5C7JZU5-F1
#
_cell.length_a   1.000
_cell.length_b   1.000
_cell.length_c   1.000
_cell.angle_alpha   90.00
_cell.angle_beta   90.00
_cell.angle_gamma   90.00
#
_symmetry.space_group_name_H-M   'P 1'
#
loop_
_entity.id
_entity.type
_entity.pdbx_description
1 polymer ?
#
loop_
_entity_poly.entity_id
_entity_poly.type
_entity_poly.pdbx_seq_one_letter_code
_entity_poly.pdbx_strand_id
1 'polypeptide(L)'
;MAQIVNTFISGKMNSDLHNSMQDEKNYTHAENVRISGKGEDGAFNFVKGSKLVSTQYAERGMVVLGAYEGSNNKNYFFLAMPNGKSRIIQVDTETEETTLIIEDLTVLRFDLVRWNKGEEIKPYKYILSINQVDNLLIFSNDVWEDIRCIDLSNIQKYANGFVLEDVLLPKKPPAKAPDSSYILKIQENKDSDLKDKFVSFCYRYKYDDGSFSTNSFYTDTSFHMGGYNDDEFKLDKDRLNVGMTNQYNAVRLIVNTGNRNVTDIQVLAKERGSNTHYIISEINKKSNNLADNSDTIGANYVKIEYNYGNTYPILTEDFSNLNFSMTPKFPKGQTSIGNRLLYANYKEGYDLTDRQGEEINVSYSIDKVFKDYQPNAKNTTLASMLTYTIGMVYFNDYNYSTTVLLNEKNEDNEIKTNFQERLKCTSLKGKINHNPPAFATKFKWVMKAEMLNYENIFFTYAKRVGSQVKLLLNKSNINKLKDEDYITFIHPNYTEPIKHKIEDVKTLTNINDYVDVSGTYAIIKDPENSIITTLNPGTQGEKKNGIMRRVSHDLGMSTNRFENISINTNAGCQHGYWAGMDAVTNGTIYLNNWLDELCCWGDSFLWIKANDIVKYKIIFHVYKRNSNLDSDEDVERLEFNYSAIASTNYYSVDEFIAKNHDDSKFKIDLVSGKLHIMTTEYMTDWITANRPNFHSLPNDTGERINVWLAIEMNFKRGIESLTARTDNKFNETTYFFEDHKTYDIANGKHIGADANGFFDIGLYNAYAWGNGVESYKIKDEFNAKKLLNDCRPNMKESVKYSQKHRKDDLTYSELFNSEMKINNLPIFNNTKANWKSLPIQYGEIQRIISTDGDVSVFCTDKVINQLYGKSVLMDLTGNENVGISNEVLGDYRVLPYEYGISNNPESVVKFSNMIFFTDKKRNKILVKSGNEITELNAINSGYYHESIKLLRETQSLLGSFNEENSEYYIGLDHNKVLAYSLLSKGFTAQYTYKFDYILGSYGKHFSAYQGRIYQDEVTENYNSFAGQSLQEARISFVVNPKFNNDFVYKALMLQSNTPWNVEISTNLTNSEFSETVFTEKESFYYSEIHRDNVGILNMKGIGAIQEINGNTLTFKNKIGIDVAVGDKLINENMATVGDIIDINNNTITIGNPYIGNVGDYILAEKITDGTYTPDGVPIRGKWMTVTLTKTGDEPYYLTSVATEVIESKL
;
A
#
# COMPACT_ATOMS: atom_id res chain seq x y z
N MET A 1 -73.81 7.50 35.54
CA MET A 1 -72.64 6.59 35.45
C MET A 1 -71.46 7.45 35.03
N ALA A 2 -70.25 7.17 35.51
CA ALA A 2 -69.07 7.90 35.06
C ALA A 2 -68.55 7.22 33.78
N GLN A 3 -68.11 8.01 32.81
CA GLN A 3 -67.46 7.50 31.60
C GLN A 3 -65.99 7.91 31.65
N ILE A 4 -65.10 6.93 31.48
CA ILE A 4 -63.66 7.16 31.34
C ILE A 4 -63.32 7.03 29.86
N VAL A 5 -62.75 8.08 29.27
CA VAL A 5 -62.44 8.14 27.84
C VAL A 5 -60.93 8.08 27.65
N ASN A 6 -60.44 6.96 27.14
CA ASN A 6 -59.06 6.82 26.70
C ASN A 6 -58.89 7.49 25.33
N THR A 7 -58.07 8.54 25.29
CA THR A 7 -57.92 9.45 24.14
C THR A 7 -56.61 9.29 23.37
N PHE A 8 -55.62 8.62 23.95
CA PHE A 8 -54.32 8.32 23.31
C PHE A 8 -53.50 9.52 22.81
N ILE A 9 -53.87 10.76 23.20
CA ILE A 9 -53.28 12.02 22.73
C ILE A 9 -51.77 12.14 23.00
N SER A 10 -51.24 11.40 23.97
CA SER A 10 -49.79 11.38 24.24
C SER A 10 -48.96 10.86 23.06
N GLY A 11 -49.57 10.07 22.17
CA GLY A 11 -48.91 9.54 20.98
C GLY A 11 -47.80 8.53 21.26
N LYS A 12 -47.68 7.98 22.47
CA LYS A 12 -46.59 7.06 22.86
C LYS A 12 -47.01 5.97 23.84
N MET A 13 -46.27 4.87 23.83
CA MET A 13 -46.44 3.76 24.75
C MET A 13 -45.95 4.13 26.17
N ASN A 14 -46.71 3.74 27.18
CA ASN A 14 -46.36 3.80 28.58
C ASN A 14 -46.65 2.45 29.25
N SER A 15 -45.62 1.63 29.42
CA SER A 15 -45.64 0.32 30.10
C SER A 15 -44.92 0.34 31.46
N ASP A 16 -44.18 1.40 31.77
CA ASP A 16 -43.38 1.49 32.99
C ASP A 16 -44.25 1.75 34.24
N LEU A 17 -45.39 2.42 34.07
CA LEU A 17 -46.31 2.70 35.17
C LEU A 17 -47.18 1.48 35.48
N HIS A 18 -47.30 1.16 36.76
CA HIS A 18 -48.29 0.21 37.26
C HIS A 18 -49.71 0.62 36.81
N ASN A 19 -50.56 -0.34 36.47
CA ASN A 19 -51.88 -0.09 35.89
C ASN A 19 -52.76 0.89 36.71
N SER A 20 -52.63 0.90 38.04
CA SER A 20 -53.34 1.84 38.91
C SER A 20 -52.86 3.30 38.81
N MET A 21 -51.77 3.58 38.12
CA MET A 21 -51.17 4.90 37.92
C MET A 21 -51.16 5.34 36.45
N GLN A 22 -51.69 4.50 35.55
CA GLN A 22 -51.87 4.84 34.14
C GLN A 22 -52.94 5.93 34.01
N ASP A 23 -52.70 6.89 33.11
CA ASP A 23 -53.67 7.91 32.72
C ASP A 23 -54.43 7.49 31.46
N GLU A 24 -55.49 8.23 31.14
CA GLU A 24 -56.34 8.00 29.96
C GLU A 24 -55.73 8.52 28.64
N LYS A 25 -54.52 9.09 28.68
CA LYS A 25 -53.86 9.72 27.52
C LYS A 25 -52.80 8.83 26.88
N ASN A 26 -52.30 7.82 27.61
CA ASN A 26 -51.33 6.85 27.13
C ASN A 26 -51.99 5.51 26.78
N TYR A 27 -51.21 4.66 26.12
CA TYR A 27 -51.52 3.26 25.87
C TYR A 27 -50.31 2.42 26.26
N THR A 28 -50.52 1.18 26.66
CA THR A 28 -49.44 0.29 27.13
C THR A 28 -48.71 -0.41 25.99
N HIS A 29 -49.41 -0.67 24.88
CA HIS A 29 -48.86 -1.39 23.74
C HIS A 29 -49.59 -1.02 22.44
N ALA A 30 -48.86 -0.98 21.33
CA ALA A 30 -49.41 -0.83 19.98
C ALA A 30 -48.57 -1.66 18.98
N GLU A 31 -49.25 -2.43 18.13
CA GLU A 31 -48.65 -3.30 17.13
C GLU A 31 -49.37 -3.14 15.78
N ASN A 32 -48.62 -3.00 14.69
CA ASN A 32 -49.13 -2.86 13.32
C ASN A 32 -50.18 -1.73 13.16
N VAL A 33 -50.03 -0.66 13.93
CA VAL A 33 -50.85 0.56 13.86
C VAL A 33 -49.98 1.78 14.10
N ARG A 34 -50.41 2.95 13.62
CA ARG A 34 -49.76 4.23 13.90
C ARG A 34 -50.80 5.29 14.24
N ILE A 35 -50.48 6.18 15.18
CA ILE A 35 -51.25 7.41 15.36
C ILE A 35 -50.90 8.39 14.24
N SER A 36 -51.86 8.75 13.39
CA SER A 36 -51.66 9.74 12.32
C SER A 36 -52.44 11.01 12.60
N GLY A 37 -51.75 12.15 12.79
CA GLY A 37 -52.37 13.45 12.94
C GLY A 37 -51.39 14.54 13.41
N LYS A 38 -51.39 15.70 12.75
CA LYS A 38 -50.86 16.96 13.34
C LYS A 38 -52.00 17.59 14.13
N GLY A 39 -52.01 17.47 15.46
CA GLY A 39 -53.10 18.02 16.29
C GLY A 39 -54.32 17.10 16.39
N GLU A 40 -55.49 17.68 16.65
CA GLU A 40 -56.67 17.06 17.30
C GLU A 40 -57.31 15.81 16.65
N ASP A 41 -56.83 15.30 15.51
CA ASP A 41 -57.35 14.07 14.86
C ASP A 41 -56.53 12.81 15.24
N GLY A 42 -56.28 12.61 16.54
CA GLY A 42 -55.40 11.57 17.11
C GLY A 42 -55.90 10.12 17.05
N ALA A 43 -56.20 9.60 15.85
CA ALA A 43 -56.63 8.21 15.66
C ALA A 43 -55.46 7.26 15.38
N PHE A 44 -55.53 6.06 15.95
CA PHE A 44 -54.75 4.92 15.49
C PHE A 44 -55.28 4.46 14.14
N ASN A 45 -54.41 4.41 13.15
CA ASN A 45 -54.71 3.93 11.81
C ASN A 45 -53.88 2.69 11.56
N PHE A 46 -54.45 1.75 10.81
CA PHE A 46 -53.65 0.71 10.19
C PHE A 46 -52.57 1.34 9.32
N VAL A 47 -51.43 0.68 9.19
CA VAL A 47 -50.31 1.19 8.40
C VAL A 47 -50.46 0.71 6.96
N LYS A 48 -50.22 1.59 5.98
CA LYS A 48 -50.25 1.21 4.57
C LYS A 48 -49.23 0.10 4.29
N GLY A 49 -49.58 -0.84 3.41
CA GLY A 49 -48.72 -1.95 3.04
C GLY A 49 -47.55 -1.54 2.14
N SER A 50 -46.62 -2.49 1.94
CA SER A 50 -45.41 -2.25 1.14
C SER A 50 -45.64 -2.58 -0.34
N LYS A 51 -45.24 -1.67 -1.23
CA LYS A 51 -45.25 -1.88 -2.69
C LYS A 51 -43.98 -2.60 -3.11
N LEU A 52 -44.10 -3.67 -3.89
CA LEU A 52 -42.95 -4.35 -4.50
C LEU A 52 -42.32 -3.43 -5.55
N VAL A 53 -41.05 -3.06 -5.34
CA VAL A 53 -40.27 -2.21 -6.25
C VAL A 53 -39.39 -3.07 -7.15
N SER A 54 -38.75 -4.10 -6.60
CA SER A 54 -37.84 -4.94 -7.36
C SER A 54 -37.91 -6.41 -6.98
N THR A 55 -38.11 -7.26 -8.00
CA THR A 55 -38.00 -8.72 -7.90
C THR A 55 -37.10 -9.32 -8.98
N GLN A 56 -36.68 -8.53 -9.98
CA GLN A 56 -36.01 -8.99 -11.20
C GLN A 56 -34.73 -9.80 -10.95
N TYR A 57 -34.00 -9.46 -9.87
CA TYR A 57 -32.74 -10.11 -9.50
C TYR A 57 -32.82 -10.84 -8.15
N ALA A 58 -34.03 -11.09 -7.66
CA ALA A 58 -34.27 -11.89 -6.47
C ALA A 58 -34.52 -13.36 -6.87
N GLU A 59 -33.95 -14.29 -6.12
CA GLU A 59 -34.20 -15.72 -6.30
C GLU A 59 -34.29 -16.43 -4.93
N ARG A 60 -34.83 -17.66 -4.91
CA ARG A 60 -35.09 -18.36 -3.65
C ARG A 60 -33.78 -18.57 -2.85
N GLY A 61 -33.73 -18.04 -1.64
CA GLY A 61 -32.57 -18.14 -0.75
C GLY A 61 -31.58 -16.96 -0.85
N MET A 62 -31.86 -15.99 -1.72
CA MET A 62 -31.16 -14.70 -1.75
C MET A 62 -31.63 -13.82 -0.61
N VAL A 63 -30.72 -13.04 -0.02
CA VAL A 63 -31.03 -12.02 1.00
C VAL A 63 -30.25 -10.74 0.71
N VAL A 64 -30.71 -9.60 1.22
CA VAL A 64 -29.95 -8.34 1.20
C VAL A 64 -29.07 -8.25 2.45
N LEU A 65 -27.77 -8.03 2.29
CA LEU A 65 -26.78 -7.91 3.38
C LEU A 65 -26.28 -6.48 3.61
N GLY A 66 -26.57 -5.57 2.70
CA GLY A 66 -26.16 -4.19 2.80
C GLY A 66 -26.92 -3.33 1.80
N ALA A 67 -27.10 -2.07 2.15
CA ALA A 67 -27.68 -1.09 1.24
C ALA A 67 -27.03 0.28 1.46
N TYR A 68 -26.99 1.09 0.41
CA TYR A 68 -26.37 2.41 0.42
C TYR A 68 -27.18 3.40 -0.40
N GLU A 69 -27.50 4.55 0.21
CA GLU A 69 -28.03 5.71 -0.48
C GLU A 69 -26.90 6.37 -1.27
N GLY A 70 -26.97 6.28 -2.60
CA GLY A 70 -25.98 6.79 -3.52
C GLY A 70 -26.15 8.26 -3.86
N SER A 71 -25.67 8.65 -5.04
CA SER A 71 -25.95 9.97 -5.64
C SER A 71 -27.08 9.89 -6.66
N ASN A 72 -27.78 11.00 -6.89
CA ASN A 72 -28.82 11.15 -7.92
C ASN A 72 -29.99 10.15 -7.77
N ASN A 73 -30.59 10.05 -6.57
CA ASN A 73 -31.77 9.22 -6.32
C ASN A 73 -31.57 7.71 -6.61
N LYS A 74 -30.36 7.20 -6.36
CA LYS A 74 -29.99 5.81 -6.64
C LYS A 74 -29.62 5.09 -5.36
N ASN A 75 -30.33 3.99 -5.10
CA ASN A 75 -30.00 3.07 -4.01
C ASN A 75 -29.24 1.86 -4.55
N TYR A 76 -28.17 1.47 -3.87
CA TYR A 76 -27.43 0.25 -4.17
C TYR A 76 -27.71 -0.81 -3.12
N PHE A 77 -28.15 -2.00 -3.55
CA PHE A 77 -28.43 -3.14 -2.68
C PHE A 77 -27.45 -4.27 -2.96
N PHE A 78 -26.92 -4.86 -1.89
CA PHE A 78 -25.94 -5.93 -1.91
C PHE A 78 -26.62 -7.24 -1.54
N LEU A 79 -26.84 -8.10 -2.53
CA LEU A 79 -27.57 -9.36 -2.38
C LEU A 79 -26.59 -10.53 -2.31
N ALA A 80 -26.89 -11.52 -1.46
CA ALA A 80 -26.06 -12.69 -1.27
C ALA A 80 -26.88 -13.97 -1.07
N MET A 81 -26.29 -15.11 -1.45
CA MET A 81 -26.79 -16.45 -1.16
C MET A 81 -25.76 -17.28 -0.39
N PRO A 82 -26.17 -18.29 0.40
CA PRO A 82 -25.25 -19.17 1.13
C PRO A 82 -24.26 -19.95 0.23
N ASN A 83 -24.52 -20.05 -1.07
CA ASN A 83 -23.67 -20.76 -2.04
C ASN A 83 -22.56 -19.88 -2.65
N GLY A 84 -22.42 -18.62 -2.22
CA GLY A 84 -21.43 -17.67 -2.74
C GLY A 84 -21.96 -16.67 -3.75
N LYS A 85 -23.16 -16.89 -4.30
CA LYS A 85 -23.72 -15.99 -5.32
C LYS A 85 -23.97 -14.61 -4.73
N SER A 86 -23.43 -13.59 -5.39
CA SER A 86 -23.36 -12.21 -4.93
C SER A 86 -23.79 -11.27 -6.04
N ARG A 87 -24.61 -10.27 -5.72
CA ARG A 87 -25.05 -9.24 -6.67
C ARG A 87 -25.00 -7.85 -6.06
N ILE A 88 -24.71 -6.86 -6.88
CA ILE A 88 -25.05 -5.46 -6.59
C ILE A 88 -26.08 -5.03 -7.62
N ILE A 89 -27.20 -4.51 -7.14
CA ILE A 89 -28.24 -3.91 -7.98
C ILE A 89 -28.42 -2.44 -7.61
N GLN A 90 -28.72 -1.64 -8.61
CA GLN A 90 -29.10 -0.24 -8.46
C GLN A 90 -30.62 -0.14 -8.65
N VAL A 91 -31.30 0.54 -7.75
CA VAL A 91 -32.71 0.92 -7.87
C VAL A 91 -32.79 2.43 -7.91
N ASP A 92 -33.37 2.97 -8.97
CA ASP A 92 -33.70 4.39 -9.05
C ASP A 92 -34.96 4.64 -8.22
N THR A 93 -34.87 5.54 -7.24
CA THR A 93 -35.98 5.78 -6.30
C THR A 93 -37.10 6.63 -6.90
N GLU A 94 -36.89 7.29 -8.03
CA GLU A 94 -37.93 8.06 -8.74
C GLU A 94 -38.63 7.23 -9.80
N THR A 95 -37.87 6.55 -10.67
CA THR A 95 -38.41 5.77 -11.79
C THR A 95 -38.75 4.33 -11.42
N GLU A 96 -38.25 3.84 -10.28
CA GLU A 96 -38.33 2.44 -9.84
C GLU A 96 -37.59 1.45 -10.76
N GLU A 97 -36.80 1.95 -11.71
CA GLU A 97 -36.01 1.11 -12.61
C GLU A 97 -34.90 0.40 -11.83
N THR A 98 -34.79 -0.91 -12.04
CA THR A 98 -33.73 -1.73 -11.44
C THR A 98 -32.69 -2.13 -12.49
N THR A 99 -31.42 -1.85 -12.21
CA THR A 99 -30.28 -2.22 -13.06
C THR A 99 -29.33 -3.16 -12.30
N LEU A 100 -28.90 -4.25 -12.94
CA LEU A 100 -27.82 -5.09 -12.41
C LEU A 100 -26.48 -4.40 -12.64
N ILE A 101 -25.72 -4.18 -11.56
CA ILE A 101 -24.39 -3.57 -11.63
C ILE A 101 -23.33 -4.66 -11.82
N ILE A 102 -23.39 -5.71 -11.00
CA ILE A 102 -22.44 -6.82 -11.03
C ILE A 102 -23.05 -8.07 -10.43
N GLU A 103 -22.74 -9.23 -10.99
CA GLU A 103 -23.11 -10.56 -10.49
C GLU A 103 -21.90 -11.49 -10.57
N ASP A 104 -21.68 -12.29 -9.52
CA ASP A 104 -20.65 -13.30 -9.50
C ASP A 104 -20.94 -14.39 -8.45
N LEU A 105 -20.21 -15.52 -8.55
CA LEU A 105 -20.29 -16.65 -7.62
C LEU A 105 -19.02 -16.82 -6.76
N THR A 106 -17.86 -16.33 -7.20
CA THR A 106 -16.54 -16.75 -6.66
C THR A 106 -15.62 -15.62 -6.22
N VAL A 107 -15.76 -14.43 -6.79
CA VAL A 107 -14.93 -13.24 -6.58
C VAL A 107 -15.47 -12.36 -5.45
N LEU A 108 -16.77 -12.01 -5.49
CA LEU A 108 -17.41 -11.09 -4.55
C LEU A 108 -17.74 -11.76 -3.22
N ARG A 109 -18.21 -13.00 -3.18
CA ARG A 109 -18.33 -13.76 -1.91
C ARG A 109 -18.94 -12.96 -0.73
N PHE A 110 -20.06 -12.28 -0.98
CA PHE A 110 -20.83 -11.57 0.07
C PHE A 110 -21.37 -12.53 1.14
N ASP A 111 -21.47 -13.81 0.79
CA ASP A 111 -21.82 -14.89 1.70
C ASP A 111 -20.92 -14.97 2.93
N LEU A 112 -19.62 -14.67 2.80
CA LEU A 112 -18.65 -14.74 3.90
C LEU A 112 -19.00 -13.80 5.07
N VAL A 113 -19.81 -12.76 4.83
CA VAL A 113 -20.25 -11.83 5.88
C VAL A 113 -21.32 -12.47 6.76
N ARG A 114 -22.26 -13.22 6.16
CA ARG A 114 -23.47 -13.72 6.84
C ARG A 114 -23.40 -15.20 7.18
N TRP A 115 -22.64 -16.00 6.44
CA TRP A 115 -22.55 -17.44 6.63
C TRP A 115 -21.12 -17.92 6.85
N ASN A 116 -20.97 -18.90 7.74
CA ASN A 116 -19.76 -19.68 7.89
C ASN A 116 -20.07 -21.14 7.50
N LYS A 117 -19.47 -21.62 6.40
CA LYS A 117 -19.74 -22.96 5.85
C LYS A 117 -21.23 -23.26 5.61
N GLY A 118 -22.01 -22.23 5.24
CA GLY A 118 -23.44 -22.32 4.96
C GLY A 118 -24.36 -22.13 6.18
N GLU A 119 -23.82 -22.04 7.40
CA GLU A 119 -24.59 -21.73 8.62
C GLU A 119 -24.58 -20.22 8.90
N GLU A 120 -25.73 -19.66 9.26
CA GLU A 120 -25.85 -18.22 9.57
C GLU A 120 -25.07 -17.84 10.84
N ILE A 121 -24.34 -16.73 10.76
CA ILE A 121 -23.61 -16.14 11.88
C ILE A 121 -24.56 -15.25 12.68
N LYS A 122 -24.73 -15.53 13.98
CA LYS A 122 -25.48 -14.67 14.91
C LYS A 122 -24.53 -14.01 15.93
N PRO A 123 -24.74 -12.73 16.32
CA PRO A 123 -25.70 -11.79 15.73
C PRO A 123 -25.37 -11.50 14.26
N TYR A 124 -26.42 -11.21 13.51
CA TYR A 124 -26.36 -10.99 12.08
C TYR A 124 -25.40 -9.86 11.69
N LYS A 125 -24.57 -10.13 10.69
CA LYS A 125 -23.57 -9.20 10.17
C LYS A 125 -23.97 -8.68 8.79
N TYR A 126 -23.49 -7.48 8.48
CA TYR A 126 -23.89 -6.69 7.31
C TYR A 126 -22.69 -6.01 6.67
N ILE A 127 -22.85 -5.62 5.41
CA ILE A 127 -21.92 -4.74 4.71
C ILE A 127 -22.33 -3.29 5.02
N LEU A 128 -21.74 -2.72 6.06
CA LEU A 128 -22.05 -1.34 6.53
C LEU A 128 -21.06 -0.29 5.98
N SER A 129 -19.88 -0.75 5.59
CA SER A 129 -18.75 0.06 5.13
C SER A 129 -18.85 0.26 3.62
N ILE A 130 -19.82 1.07 3.19
CA ILE A 130 -20.10 1.38 1.79
C ILE A 130 -20.06 2.89 1.61
N ASN A 131 -19.31 3.38 0.63
CA ASN A 131 -19.26 4.79 0.27
C ASN A 131 -19.17 4.95 -1.25
N GLN A 132 -19.71 6.04 -1.76
CA GLN A 132 -19.50 6.47 -3.14
C GLN A 132 -18.60 7.71 -3.16
N VAL A 133 -17.57 7.68 -4.01
CA VAL A 133 -16.74 8.85 -4.34
C VAL A 133 -16.76 9.01 -5.86
N ASP A 134 -17.42 10.07 -6.34
CA ASP A 134 -17.74 10.23 -7.77
C ASP A 134 -18.46 9.00 -8.34
N ASN A 135 -17.93 8.35 -9.39
CA ASN A 135 -18.52 7.14 -9.98
C ASN A 135 -17.99 5.84 -9.37
N LEU A 136 -17.17 5.91 -8.33
CA LEU A 136 -16.59 4.74 -7.67
C LEU A 136 -17.44 4.35 -6.46
N LEU A 137 -18.00 3.15 -6.49
CA LEU A 137 -18.66 2.52 -5.34
C LEU A 137 -17.64 1.66 -4.59
N ILE A 138 -17.22 2.12 -3.41
CA ILE A 138 -16.17 1.48 -2.60
C ILE A 138 -16.79 0.82 -1.38
N PHE A 139 -16.42 -0.42 -1.13
CA PHE A 139 -16.90 -1.15 0.04
C PHE A 139 -15.86 -2.12 0.59
N SER A 140 -15.98 -2.39 1.88
CA SER A 140 -15.07 -3.26 2.61
C SER A 140 -15.77 -3.97 3.76
N ASN A 141 -15.09 -4.96 4.34
CA ASN A 141 -15.57 -5.72 5.50
C ASN A 141 -14.39 -6.42 6.18
N ASP A 142 -14.52 -6.75 7.46
CA ASP A 142 -13.47 -7.41 8.25
C ASP A 142 -13.24 -8.89 7.87
N VAL A 143 -14.07 -9.46 6.99
CA VAL A 143 -13.85 -10.79 6.40
C VAL A 143 -13.04 -10.78 5.10
N TRP A 144 -12.84 -9.62 4.47
CA TRP A 144 -12.10 -9.51 3.20
C TRP A 144 -10.73 -8.86 3.42
N GLU A 145 -9.69 -9.47 2.87
CA GLU A 145 -8.33 -8.97 3.01
C GLU A 145 -8.16 -7.59 2.37
N ASP A 146 -8.66 -7.43 1.14
CA ASP A 146 -8.52 -6.21 0.36
C ASP A 146 -9.86 -5.48 0.16
N ILE A 147 -9.78 -4.15 0.06
CA ILE A 147 -10.90 -3.26 -0.20
C ILE A 147 -11.37 -3.38 -1.65
N ARG A 148 -12.69 -3.32 -1.85
CA ARG A 148 -13.30 -3.45 -3.16
C ARG A 148 -13.80 -2.11 -3.70
N CYS A 149 -13.74 -1.97 -5.01
CA CYS A 149 -14.12 -0.78 -5.75
C CYS A 149 -14.77 -1.17 -7.07
N ILE A 150 -15.96 -0.63 -7.34
CA ILE A 150 -16.69 -0.82 -8.60
C ILE A 150 -16.82 0.53 -9.29
N ASP A 151 -16.31 0.61 -10.51
CA ASP A 151 -16.54 1.76 -11.39
C ASP A 151 -17.93 1.68 -12.05
N LEU A 152 -18.83 2.56 -11.60
CA LEU A 152 -20.21 2.66 -12.08
C LEU A 152 -20.32 3.24 -13.50
N SER A 153 -19.25 3.89 -14.01
CA SER A 153 -19.24 4.44 -15.36
C SER A 153 -19.02 3.38 -16.45
N ASN A 154 -18.51 2.20 -16.07
CA ASN A 154 -18.16 1.12 -16.99
C ASN A 154 -18.65 -0.26 -16.51
N ILE A 155 -19.93 -0.37 -16.16
CA ILE A 155 -20.54 -1.62 -15.67
C ILE A 155 -20.45 -2.79 -16.67
N GLN A 156 -20.41 -2.50 -17.98
CA GLN A 156 -20.32 -3.50 -19.04
C GLN A 156 -19.02 -4.33 -18.96
N LYS A 157 -17.98 -3.80 -18.31
CA LYS A 157 -16.73 -4.52 -18.03
C LYS A 157 -16.95 -5.83 -17.28
N TYR A 158 -17.98 -5.90 -16.42
CA TYR A 158 -18.23 -7.05 -15.56
C TYR A 158 -19.18 -8.09 -16.18
N ALA A 159 -19.86 -7.75 -17.28
CA ALA A 159 -20.91 -8.59 -17.87
C ALA A 159 -20.40 -9.93 -18.41
N ASN A 160 -19.14 -9.99 -18.89
CA ASN A 160 -18.52 -11.20 -19.45
C ASN A 160 -17.62 -11.92 -18.43
N GLY A 161 -17.87 -11.72 -17.13
CA GLY A 161 -17.05 -12.24 -16.05
C GLY A 161 -15.83 -11.36 -15.74
N PHE A 162 -15.38 -11.45 -14.49
CA PHE A 162 -14.27 -10.64 -13.96
C PHE A 162 -13.45 -11.45 -12.97
N VAL A 163 -12.24 -10.96 -12.67
CA VAL A 163 -11.34 -11.48 -11.65
C VAL A 163 -11.27 -10.52 -10.49
N LEU A 164 -10.69 -10.95 -9.37
CA LEU A 164 -10.58 -10.13 -8.17
C LEU A 164 -9.90 -8.79 -8.46
N GLU A 165 -8.82 -8.77 -9.25
CA GLU A 165 -8.10 -7.55 -9.61
C GLU A 165 -8.94 -6.49 -10.34
N ASP A 166 -10.06 -6.85 -10.95
CA ASP A 166 -10.95 -5.88 -11.61
C ASP A 166 -11.80 -5.08 -10.62
N VAL A 167 -11.98 -5.60 -9.39
CA VAL A 167 -12.87 -5.06 -8.37
C VAL A 167 -12.13 -4.64 -7.09
N LEU A 168 -10.79 -4.55 -7.15
CA LEU A 168 -9.97 -4.10 -6.03
C LEU A 168 -9.63 -2.61 -6.13
N LEU A 169 -9.69 -1.94 -4.98
CA LEU A 169 -9.16 -0.60 -4.81
C LEU A 169 -7.62 -0.57 -4.93
N PRO A 170 -6.83 -1.39 -4.21
CA PRO A 170 -5.38 -1.40 -4.37
C PRO A 170 -4.97 -1.87 -5.77
N LYS A 171 -3.98 -1.21 -6.37
CA LYS A 171 -3.50 -1.51 -7.72
C LYS A 171 -2.13 -2.17 -7.71
N LYS A 172 -1.97 -3.25 -8.49
CA LYS A 172 -0.69 -3.96 -8.62
C LYS A 172 0.33 -3.06 -9.35
N PRO A 173 1.50 -2.78 -8.77
CA PRO A 173 2.60 -2.16 -9.50
C PRO A 173 3.25 -3.17 -10.45
N PRO A 174 4.11 -2.71 -11.37
CA PRO A 174 4.92 -3.62 -12.14
C PRO A 174 5.80 -4.49 -11.23
N ALA A 175 5.80 -5.80 -11.48
CA ALA A 175 6.44 -6.77 -10.59
C ALA A 175 7.97 -6.66 -10.55
N LYS A 176 8.58 -6.20 -11.65
CA LYS A 176 10.03 -6.07 -11.85
C LYS A 176 10.35 -4.66 -12.32
N ALA A 177 11.60 -4.24 -12.15
CA ALA A 177 12.13 -3.03 -12.77
C ALA A 177 12.10 -3.13 -14.31
N PRO A 178 12.20 -2.01 -15.06
CA PRO A 178 12.41 -2.07 -16.50
C PRO A 178 13.64 -2.92 -16.84
N ASP A 179 13.61 -3.65 -17.94
CA ASP A 179 14.82 -4.31 -18.44
C ASP A 179 15.68 -3.30 -19.22
N SER A 180 16.90 -3.03 -18.73
CA SER A 180 17.87 -2.14 -19.35
C SER A 180 18.80 -2.93 -20.26
N SER A 181 18.31 -3.32 -21.43
CA SER A 181 18.94 -4.33 -22.28
C SER A 181 19.99 -3.81 -23.27
N TYR A 182 20.03 -2.50 -23.58
CA TYR A 182 20.99 -1.96 -24.56
C TYR A 182 21.44 -0.55 -24.21
N ILE A 183 22.75 -0.35 -24.11
CA ILE A 183 23.36 0.97 -23.94
C ILE A 183 23.95 1.40 -25.29
N LEU A 184 23.52 2.55 -25.80
CA LEU A 184 23.83 3.00 -27.16
C LEU A 184 24.99 4.00 -27.11
N LYS A 185 25.96 3.85 -28.02
CA LYS A 185 26.91 4.91 -28.37
C LYS A 185 26.32 5.70 -29.54
N ILE A 186 25.62 6.80 -29.27
CA ILE A 186 25.14 7.67 -30.35
C ILE A 186 26.33 8.46 -30.90
N GLN A 187 26.59 8.36 -32.21
CA GLN A 187 27.59 9.14 -32.94
C GLN A 187 27.11 10.58 -33.16
N GLU A 188 27.10 11.42 -32.12
CA GLU A 188 26.97 12.88 -32.31
C GLU A 188 27.82 13.65 -31.28
N ASN A 189 28.47 14.72 -31.77
CA ASN A 189 29.25 15.70 -31.01
C ASN A 189 28.37 16.54 -30.07
N LYS A 190 27.82 15.94 -29.01
CA LYS A 190 27.18 16.67 -27.90
C LYS A 190 27.99 16.49 -26.62
N ASP A 191 28.04 17.55 -25.81
CA ASP A 191 28.88 17.73 -24.61
C ASP A 191 29.14 16.43 -23.84
N SER A 192 30.42 16.06 -23.76
CA SER A 192 30.87 14.79 -23.15
C SER A 192 30.57 14.67 -21.66
N ASP A 193 30.31 15.78 -20.95
CA ASP A 193 30.14 15.79 -19.49
C ASP A 193 28.69 15.53 -19.04
N LEU A 194 27.69 15.67 -19.91
CA LEU A 194 26.27 15.52 -19.51
C LEU A 194 25.87 14.06 -19.22
N LYS A 195 26.62 13.10 -19.75
CA LYS A 195 26.43 11.65 -19.55
C LYS A 195 27.01 11.11 -18.25
N ASP A 196 27.89 11.86 -17.59
CA ASP A 196 28.60 11.44 -16.38
C ASP A 196 27.71 11.57 -15.14
N LYS A 197 26.69 10.71 -15.06
CA LYS A 197 25.69 10.67 -14.00
C LYS A 197 25.31 9.23 -13.70
N PHE A 198 24.97 8.96 -12.44
CA PHE A 198 24.43 7.67 -12.03
C PHE A 198 22.90 7.74 -12.05
N VAL A 199 22.26 7.01 -12.97
CA VAL A 199 20.81 7.05 -13.16
C VAL A 199 20.23 5.66 -13.06
N SER A 200 19.10 5.50 -12.37
CA SER A 200 18.32 4.26 -12.30
C SER A 200 16.88 4.51 -12.72
N PHE A 201 16.22 3.48 -13.25
CA PHE A 201 14.89 3.60 -13.84
C PHE A 201 13.87 2.77 -13.07
N CYS A 202 12.63 3.24 -13.04
CA CYS A 202 11.46 2.51 -12.56
C CYS A 202 10.26 2.91 -13.41
N TYR A 203 9.12 2.26 -13.21
CA TYR A 203 7.89 2.61 -13.91
C TYR A 203 6.67 2.27 -13.08
N ARG A 204 5.52 2.79 -13.49
CA ARG A 204 4.23 2.55 -12.86
C ARG A 204 3.12 2.50 -13.90
N TYR A 205 2.00 1.91 -13.52
CA TYR A 205 0.82 1.82 -14.36
C TYR A 205 -0.20 2.88 -14.01
N LYS A 206 -0.91 3.37 -15.03
CA LYS A 206 -2.19 4.04 -14.90
C LYS A 206 -3.31 3.06 -15.26
N TYR A 207 -4.36 3.03 -14.45
CA TYR A 207 -5.50 2.14 -14.60
C TYR A 207 -6.71 2.87 -15.19
N ASP A 208 -7.67 2.09 -15.68
CA ASP A 208 -8.90 2.56 -16.32
C ASP A 208 -9.78 3.44 -15.40
N ASP A 209 -9.74 3.20 -14.09
CA ASP A 209 -10.38 4.04 -13.06
C ASP A 209 -9.60 5.33 -12.72
N GLY A 210 -8.57 5.67 -13.50
CA GLY A 210 -7.74 6.87 -13.34
C GLY A 210 -6.71 6.78 -12.22
N SER A 211 -6.56 5.62 -11.56
CA SER A 211 -5.58 5.44 -10.49
C SER A 211 -4.18 5.10 -11.00
N PHE A 212 -3.16 5.44 -10.20
CA PHE A 212 -1.78 5.05 -10.46
C PHE A 212 -1.34 3.98 -9.46
N SER A 213 -0.56 3.00 -9.94
CA SER A 213 0.15 2.10 -9.04
C SER A 213 1.30 2.82 -8.32
N THR A 214 1.84 2.17 -7.29
CA THR A 214 3.16 2.51 -6.75
C THR A 214 4.25 2.27 -7.79
N ASN A 215 5.45 2.80 -7.54
CA ASN A 215 6.59 2.59 -8.42
C ASN A 215 7.07 1.13 -8.37
N SER A 216 7.49 0.60 -9.51
CA SER A 216 8.23 -0.66 -9.59
C SER A 216 9.53 -0.61 -8.79
N PHE A 217 10.25 -1.73 -8.72
CA PHE A 217 11.65 -1.69 -8.30
C PHE A 217 12.51 -0.88 -9.28
N TYR A 218 13.72 -0.53 -8.84
CA TYR A 218 14.69 0.19 -9.64
C TYR A 218 15.62 -0.75 -10.39
N THR A 219 15.97 -0.37 -11.61
CA THR A 219 17.05 -1.01 -12.36
C THR A 219 18.38 -0.86 -11.63
N ASP A 220 19.36 -1.63 -12.09
CA ASP A 220 20.76 -1.32 -11.81
C ASP A 220 21.08 0.13 -12.25
N THR A 221 22.12 0.70 -11.68
CA THR A 221 22.62 2.00 -12.10
C THR A 221 23.13 1.90 -13.53
N SER A 222 22.53 2.70 -14.41
CA SER A 222 22.98 2.87 -15.79
C SER A 222 24.24 3.72 -15.79
N PHE A 223 25.36 3.03 -15.66
CA PHE A 223 26.70 3.58 -15.75
C PHE A 223 27.66 2.45 -16.10
N HIS A 224 28.44 2.65 -17.16
CA HIS A 224 29.55 1.78 -17.51
C HIS A 224 30.82 2.63 -17.54
N MET A 225 31.78 2.27 -16.70
CA MET A 225 33.08 2.93 -16.67
C MET A 225 33.82 2.70 -17.99
N GLY A 226 34.57 3.72 -18.43
CA GLY A 226 35.32 3.73 -19.67
C GLY A 226 35.07 5.01 -20.46
N GLY A 227 36.15 5.62 -20.96
CA GLY A 227 36.06 6.68 -21.96
C GLY A 227 35.46 6.15 -23.27
N TYR A 228 35.15 7.04 -24.22
CA TYR A 228 34.52 6.66 -25.50
C TYR A 228 35.23 5.50 -26.23
N ASN A 229 36.55 5.36 -26.05
CA ASN A 229 37.44 4.38 -26.68
C ASN A 229 38.50 3.74 -25.73
N ASP A 230 38.41 3.93 -24.42
CA ASP A 230 39.49 3.55 -23.48
C ASP A 230 38.89 3.10 -22.14
N ASP A 231 38.98 1.80 -21.85
CA ASP A 231 38.30 1.15 -20.74
C ASP A 231 39.26 0.82 -19.58
N GLU A 232 40.49 1.35 -19.64
CA GLU A 232 41.55 1.16 -18.66
C GLU A 232 41.60 2.29 -17.62
N PHE A 233 42.19 1.99 -16.46
CA PHE A 233 42.47 3.00 -15.45
C PHE A 233 43.45 4.03 -16.02
N LYS A 234 43.04 5.29 -16.05
CA LYS A 234 43.85 6.36 -16.63
C LYS A 234 43.64 7.66 -15.90
N LEU A 235 44.76 8.32 -15.61
CA LEU A 235 44.78 9.66 -15.03
C LEU A 235 45.08 10.69 -16.13
N ASP A 236 44.30 11.77 -16.17
CA ASP A 236 44.58 12.89 -17.07
C ASP A 236 45.68 13.83 -16.51
N LYS A 237 45.90 14.97 -17.20
CA LYS A 237 46.84 16.02 -16.77
C LYS A 237 46.52 16.60 -15.39
N ASP A 238 45.26 16.50 -14.97
CA ASP A 238 44.75 17.06 -13.73
C ASP A 238 44.70 16.01 -12.61
N ARG A 239 45.12 14.77 -12.93
CA ARG A 239 45.08 13.60 -12.07
C ARG A 239 43.67 13.24 -11.63
N LEU A 240 42.75 13.39 -12.57
CA LEU A 240 41.41 12.86 -12.52
C LEU A 240 41.38 11.47 -13.18
N ASN A 241 40.64 10.54 -12.60
CA ASN A 241 40.44 9.21 -13.15
C ASN A 241 39.46 9.24 -14.32
N VAL A 242 39.93 9.57 -15.52
CA VAL A 242 39.08 9.70 -16.71
C VAL A 242 38.45 8.39 -17.17
N GLY A 243 38.94 7.24 -16.67
CA GLY A 243 38.27 5.97 -16.83
C GLY A 243 36.92 5.93 -16.08
N MET A 244 36.77 6.66 -14.98
CA MET A 244 35.54 6.75 -14.19
C MET A 244 34.55 7.77 -14.79
N THR A 245 34.29 7.64 -16.08
CA THR A 245 33.28 8.39 -16.86
C THR A 245 32.32 7.40 -17.52
N ASN A 246 31.12 7.84 -17.89
CA ASN A 246 30.12 6.96 -18.48
C ASN A 246 30.44 6.74 -19.96
N GLN A 247 30.57 5.49 -20.40
CA GLN A 247 30.92 5.17 -21.79
C GLN A 247 29.80 5.55 -22.78
N TYR A 248 28.56 5.56 -22.34
CA TYR A 248 27.38 5.70 -23.18
C TYR A 248 26.57 6.97 -22.91
N ASN A 249 25.83 7.43 -23.92
CA ASN A 249 25.01 8.66 -23.86
C ASN A 249 23.50 8.42 -23.90
N ALA A 250 23.07 7.17 -24.10
CA ALA A 250 21.67 6.79 -24.07
C ALA A 250 21.43 5.35 -23.59
N VAL A 251 20.25 5.11 -23.03
CA VAL A 251 19.81 3.81 -22.51
C VAL A 251 18.50 3.42 -23.19
N ARG A 252 18.39 2.17 -23.63
CA ARG A 252 17.13 1.60 -24.08
C ARG A 252 16.52 0.72 -22.99
N LEU A 253 15.27 1.00 -22.66
CA LEU A 253 14.48 0.29 -21.65
C LEU A 253 13.34 -0.49 -22.31
N ILE A 254 13.02 -1.63 -21.71
CA ILE A 254 11.86 -2.47 -22.03
C ILE A 254 11.00 -2.58 -20.78
N VAL A 255 9.68 -2.44 -20.94
CA VAL A 255 8.70 -2.47 -19.84
C VAL A 255 7.57 -3.45 -20.13
N ASN A 256 7.03 -4.07 -19.07
CA ASN A 256 5.81 -4.89 -19.15
C ASN A 256 4.59 -4.00 -19.39
N THR A 257 3.66 -4.43 -20.23
CA THR A 257 2.47 -3.64 -20.60
C THR A 257 1.30 -3.72 -19.60
N GLY A 258 1.42 -4.50 -18.54
CA GLY A 258 0.40 -4.67 -17.52
C GLY A 258 -0.84 -5.42 -18.00
N ASN A 259 -1.73 -5.75 -17.08
CA ASN A 259 -2.96 -6.49 -17.38
C ASN A 259 -3.98 -5.63 -18.15
N ARG A 260 -5.16 -6.21 -18.42
CA ARG A 260 -6.26 -5.56 -19.15
C ARG A 260 -6.79 -4.25 -18.53
N ASN A 261 -6.56 -4.03 -17.23
CA ASN A 261 -7.04 -2.83 -16.53
C ASN A 261 -6.05 -1.67 -16.64
N VAL A 262 -4.82 -1.92 -17.08
CA VAL A 262 -3.82 -0.88 -17.35
C VAL A 262 -4.17 -0.17 -18.66
N THR A 263 -4.17 1.16 -18.63
CA THR A 263 -4.38 2.02 -19.81
C THR A 263 -3.08 2.64 -20.30
N ASP A 264 -2.23 3.09 -19.37
CA ASP A 264 -0.99 3.81 -19.68
C ASP A 264 0.18 3.32 -18.82
N ILE A 265 1.38 3.45 -19.36
CA ILE A 265 2.64 3.08 -18.72
C ILE A 265 3.49 4.35 -18.60
N GLN A 266 3.85 4.74 -17.38
CA GLN A 266 4.69 5.90 -17.13
C GLN A 266 6.06 5.44 -16.62
N VAL A 267 7.12 5.81 -17.33
CA VAL A 267 8.49 5.41 -17.01
C VAL A 267 9.26 6.59 -16.44
N LEU A 268 10.02 6.32 -15.38
CA LEU A 268 10.66 7.30 -14.52
C LEU A 268 12.16 7.06 -14.45
N ALA A 269 12.93 8.14 -14.43
CA ALA A 269 14.36 8.12 -14.14
C ALA A 269 14.66 8.85 -12.83
N LYS A 270 15.57 8.29 -12.02
CA LYS A 270 16.08 8.89 -10.79
C LYS A 270 17.61 8.98 -10.85
N GLU A 271 18.16 10.17 -10.64
CA GLU A 271 19.60 10.33 -10.45
C GLU A 271 19.97 9.97 -9.01
N ARG A 272 21.06 9.21 -8.81
CA ARG A 272 21.57 8.86 -7.48
C ARG A 272 22.03 10.13 -6.75
N GLY A 273 21.63 10.27 -5.49
CA GLY A 273 21.83 11.45 -4.67
C GLY A 273 20.73 12.52 -4.80
N SER A 274 19.72 12.30 -5.65
CA SER A 274 18.57 13.19 -5.82
C SER A 274 17.27 12.53 -5.33
N ASN A 275 16.36 13.34 -4.76
CA ASN A 275 15.01 12.91 -4.41
C ASN A 275 14.00 13.11 -5.56
N THR A 276 14.44 13.65 -6.69
CA THR A 276 13.58 14.02 -7.82
C THR A 276 13.53 12.91 -8.87
N HIS A 277 12.32 12.62 -9.35
CA HIS A 277 12.08 11.69 -10.45
C HIS A 277 11.68 12.45 -11.70
N TYR A 278 12.18 11.98 -12.84
CA TYR A 278 11.90 12.57 -14.14
C TYR A 278 11.03 11.62 -14.96
N ILE A 279 9.97 12.14 -15.57
CA ILE A 279 9.09 11.39 -16.47
C ILE A 279 9.79 11.30 -17.83
N ILE A 280 10.23 10.10 -18.20
CA ILE A 280 10.97 9.90 -19.45
C ILE A 280 10.07 9.42 -20.60
N SER A 281 8.94 8.79 -20.29
CA SER A 281 7.96 8.35 -21.29
C SER A 281 6.60 8.08 -20.66
N GLU A 282 5.54 8.35 -21.42
CA GLU A 282 4.16 7.96 -21.15
C GLU A 282 3.59 7.25 -22.38
N ILE A 283 3.22 5.98 -22.23
CA ILE A 283 2.73 5.15 -23.34
C ILE A 283 1.29 4.75 -23.08
N ASN A 284 0.38 5.16 -23.95
CA ASN A 284 -1.00 4.67 -23.95
C ASN A 284 -1.09 3.33 -24.71
N LYS A 285 -1.62 2.28 -24.08
CA LYS A 285 -1.71 0.94 -24.68
C LYS A 285 -2.61 0.89 -25.90
N LYS A 286 -3.78 1.53 -25.82
CA LYS A 286 -4.79 1.50 -26.89
C LYS A 286 -4.27 2.19 -28.15
N SER A 287 -3.69 3.38 -28.02
CA SER A 287 -3.13 4.15 -29.14
C SER A 287 -1.95 3.43 -29.81
N ASN A 288 -1.25 2.56 -29.10
CA ASN A 288 -0.08 1.82 -29.60
C ASN A 288 -0.38 0.34 -29.92
N ASN A 289 -1.64 -0.11 -29.86
CA ASN A 289 -2.07 -1.49 -30.10
C ASN A 289 -1.27 -2.54 -29.30
N LEU A 290 -1.00 -2.24 -28.03
CA LEU A 290 -0.22 -3.12 -27.15
C LEU A 290 -1.11 -4.19 -26.50
N ALA A 291 -0.65 -5.45 -26.53
CA ALA A 291 -1.31 -6.56 -25.84
C ALA A 291 -1.09 -6.49 -24.32
N ASP A 292 -1.92 -7.21 -23.56
CA ASP A 292 -1.79 -7.33 -22.11
C ASP A 292 -0.63 -8.24 -21.71
N ASN A 293 0.03 -7.90 -20.60
CA ASN A 293 1.12 -8.65 -19.98
C ASN A 293 2.23 -9.08 -20.97
N SER A 294 2.54 -8.25 -21.97
CA SER A 294 3.56 -8.60 -22.95
C SER A 294 4.96 -8.34 -22.37
N ASP A 295 5.68 -9.42 -22.05
CA ASP A 295 7.05 -9.42 -21.52
C ASP A 295 8.10 -10.01 -22.46
N THR A 296 7.67 -10.63 -23.56
CA THR A 296 8.54 -11.51 -24.34
C THR A 296 9.44 -10.79 -25.34
N ILE A 297 10.66 -11.32 -25.45
CA ILE A 297 11.69 -10.87 -26.37
C ILE A 297 11.30 -11.15 -27.85
N GLY A 298 10.54 -10.26 -28.52
CA GLY A 298 10.23 -10.27 -29.98
C GLY A 298 9.71 -8.92 -30.56
N ALA A 299 9.43 -8.81 -31.87
CA ALA A 299 9.22 -7.55 -32.63
C ALA A 299 8.21 -6.48 -32.10
N ASN A 300 7.48 -6.73 -31.01
CA ASN A 300 6.39 -5.92 -30.45
C ASN A 300 6.70 -5.34 -29.05
N TYR A 301 7.89 -4.78 -28.81
CA TYR A 301 8.23 -4.16 -27.52
C TYR A 301 7.90 -2.68 -27.44
N VAL A 302 7.62 -2.21 -26.22
CA VAL A 302 7.72 -0.78 -25.89
C VAL A 302 9.18 -0.44 -25.61
N LYS A 303 9.90 -0.01 -26.65
CA LYS A 303 11.29 0.47 -26.54
C LYS A 303 11.28 1.94 -26.15
N ILE A 304 11.88 2.26 -25.01
CA ILE A 304 11.98 3.62 -24.50
C ILE A 304 13.44 4.02 -24.49
N GLU A 305 13.75 5.20 -25.04
CA GLU A 305 15.11 5.71 -25.07
C GLU A 305 15.27 6.88 -24.10
N TYR A 306 16.17 6.73 -23.14
CA TYR A 306 16.61 7.79 -22.26
C TYR A 306 17.93 8.37 -22.76
N ASN A 307 17.97 9.68 -22.98
CA ASN A 307 19.15 10.41 -23.44
C ASN A 307 19.65 11.32 -22.32
N TYR A 308 20.90 11.14 -21.88
CA TYR A 308 21.43 11.88 -20.70
C TYR A 308 21.55 13.40 -20.92
N GLY A 309 21.63 13.84 -22.18
CA GLY A 309 21.68 15.25 -22.57
C GLY A 309 20.33 15.94 -22.68
N ASN A 310 19.21 15.20 -22.59
CA ASN A 310 17.87 15.77 -22.70
C ASN A 310 17.35 16.24 -21.34
N THR A 311 16.46 17.24 -21.36
CA THR A 311 15.66 17.64 -20.21
C THR A 311 14.33 16.90 -20.21
N TYR A 312 13.86 16.53 -19.02
CA TYR A 312 12.63 15.76 -18.83
C TYR A 312 11.74 16.43 -17.79
N PRO A 313 10.39 16.33 -17.91
CA PRO A 313 9.47 16.81 -16.89
C PRO A 313 9.71 16.15 -15.53
N ILE A 314 9.55 16.91 -14.45
CA ILE A 314 9.67 16.41 -13.09
C ILE A 314 8.33 15.83 -12.63
N LEU A 315 8.37 14.65 -12.00
CA LEU A 315 7.25 14.10 -11.26
C LEU A 315 7.10 14.86 -9.93
N THR A 316 5.88 15.18 -9.52
CA THR A 316 5.63 15.88 -8.26
C THR A 316 6.18 15.09 -7.05
N GLU A 317 6.61 15.81 -6.01
CA GLU A 317 7.28 15.21 -4.84
C GLU A 317 6.45 14.12 -4.15
N ASP A 318 5.13 14.31 -4.06
CA ASP A 318 4.20 13.38 -3.42
C ASP A 318 4.25 11.94 -4.00
N PHE A 319 4.60 11.82 -5.29
CA PHE A 319 4.65 10.54 -5.99
C PHE A 319 6.08 10.06 -6.29
N SER A 320 7.07 10.94 -6.18
CA SER A 320 8.47 10.63 -6.46
C SER A 320 8.97 9.45 -5.61
N ASN A 321 8.56 9.38 -4.34
CA ASN A 321 8.98 8.31 -3.42
C ASN A 321 7.87 7.31 -3.04
N LEU A 322 6.82 7.18 -3.84
CA LEU A 322 5.73 6.22 -3.58
C LEU A 322 6.15 4.78 -3.94
N ASN A 323 7.06 4.24 -3.15
CA ASN A 323 7.66 2.91 -3.30
C ASN A 323 6.72 1.77 -2.88
N PHE A 324 5.84 2.04 -1.93
CA PHE A 324 4.78 1.15 -1.48
C PHE A 324 3.61 1.99 -0.93
N SER A 325 2.43 1.40 -0.83
CA SER A 325 1.22 1.97 -0.23
C SER A 325 0.83 1.03 0.89
N MET A 326 0.51 1.50 2.10
CA MET A 326 0.05 0.61 3.18
C MET A 326 -1.48 0.59 3.21
N THR A 327 -2.09 0.06 2.16
CA THR A 327 -3.55 -0.07 2.10
C THR A 327 -4.01 -0.96 3.26
N PRO A 328 -4.97 -0.52 4.07
CA PRO A 328 -5.43 -1.27 5.24
C PRO A 328 -6.09 -2.58 4.82
N LYS A 329 -5.83 -3.64 5.59
CA LYS A 329 -6.39 -4.97 5.35
C LYS A 329 -7.48 -5.32 6.34
N PHE A 330 -8.48 -6.08 5.93
CA PHE A 330 -9.61 -6.46 6.78
C PHE A 330 -10.20 -5.28 7.59
N PRO A 331 -10.46 -4.11 6.97
CA PRO A 331 -10.94 -2.96 7.72
C PRO A 331 -12.37 -3.20 8.19
N LYS A 332 -12.62 -2.94 9.47
CA LYS A 332 -13.95 -3.08 10.07
C LYS A 332 -14.84 -1.86 9.80
N GLY A 333 -14.25 -0.66 9.82
CA GLY A 333 -14.96 0.59 9.58
C GLY A 333 -14.45 1.34 8.35
N GLN A 334 -15.36 1.96 7.59
CA GLN A 334 -15.06 2.81 6.44
C GLN A 334 -15.98 4.04 6.42
N THR A 335 -15.45 5.19 6.01
CA THR A 335 -16.26 6.36 5.63
C THR A 335 -15.50 7.19 4.58
N SER A 336 -16.19 8.08 3.86
CA SER A 336 -15.55 9.13 3.05
C SER A 336 -15.69 10.51 3.70
N ILE A 337 -14.67 11.35 3.53
CA ILE A 337 -14.70 12.78 3.89
C ILE A 337 -13.74 13.56 2.99
N GLY A 338 -14.17 14.70 2.45
CA GLY A 338 -13.32 15.58 1.64
C GLY A 338 -12.63 14.90 0.46
N ASN A 339 -13.32 14.01 -0.27
CA ASN A 339 -12.77 13.18 -1.35
C ASN A 339 -11.61 12.24 -0.94
N ARG A 340 -11.53 11.89 0.35
CA ARG A 340 -10.66 10.83 0.88
C ARG A 340 -11.50 9.69 1.44
N LEU A 341 -10.91 8.51 1.50
CA LEU A 341 -11.43 7.38 2.24
C LEU A 341 -10.71 7.26 3.58
N LEU A 342 -11.47 6.99 4.63
CA LEU A 342 -10.96 6.71 5.96
C LEU A 342 -11.35 5.29 6.34
N TYR A 343 -10.42 4.59 6.98
CA TYR A 343 -10.59 3.24 7.49
C TYR A 343 -10.25 3.17 8.97
N ALA A 344 -10.94 2.30 9.69
CA ALA A 344 -10.72 2.06 11.11
C ALA A 344 -10.65 0.57 11.40
N ASN A 345 -9.89 0.20 12.45
CA ASN A 345 -9.79 -1.18 12.93
C ASN A 345 -9.42 -2.13 11.79
N TYR A 346 -8.15 -2.08 11.41
CA TYR A 346 -7.60 -2.80 10.25
C TYR A 346 -6.34 -3.58 10.66
N LYS A 347 -5.87 -4.44 9.77
CA LYS A 347 -4.62 -5.19 9.92
C LYS A 347 -3.57 -4.64 8.98
N GLU A 348 -2.32 -4.71 9.42
CA GLU A 348 -1.14 -4.37 8.63
C GLU A 348 -0.05 -5.44 8.82
N GLY A 349 0.84 -5.58 7.83
CA GLY A 349 1.86 -6.61 7.83
C GLY A 349 1.30 -8.03 7.71
N TYR A 350 2.18 -9.01 7.91
CA TYR A 350 1.90 -10.42 7.73
C TYR A 350 2.60 -11.26 8.78
N ASP A 351 2.00 -12.38 9.13
CA ASP A 351 2.69 -13.40 9.91
C ASP A 351 3.70 -14.13 9.03
N LEU A 352 4.90 -14.36 9.57
CA LEU A 352 5.96 -15.10 8.89
C LEU A 352 5.71 -16.60 9.03
N THR A 353 4.70 -17.09 8.32
CA THR A 353 4.39 -18.52 8.22
C THR A 353 4.55 -18.99 6.79
N ASP A 354 4.99 -20.23 6.60
CA ASP A 354 5.06 -20.85 5.28
C ASP A 354 3.67 -21.33 4.80
N ARG A 355 3.61 -21.92 3.60
CA ARG A 355 2.32 -22.38 3.02
C ARG A 355 1.68 -23.54 3.80
N GLN A 356 2.42 -24.21 4.67
CA GLN A 356 1.91 -25.27 5.55
C GLN A 356 1.41 -24.70 6.89
N GLY A 357 1.65 -23.40 7.15
CA GLY A 357 1.28 -22.72 8.40
C GLY A 357 2.39 -22.79 9.46
N GLU A 358 3.58 -23.28 9.13
CA GLU A 358 4.69 -23.38 10.07
C GLU A 358 5.42 -22.04 10.19
N GLU A 359 5.86 -21.69 11.40
CA GLU A 359 6.58 -20.45 11.66
C GLU A 359 7.95 -20.45 10.98
N ILE A 360 8.28 -19.34 10.32
CA ILE A 360 9.53 -19.17 9.61
C ILE A 360 10.56 -18.50 10.53
N ASN A 361 11.64 -19.22 10.81
CA ASN A 361 12.87 -18.68 11.35
C ASN A 361 13.84 -18.39 10.19
N VAL A 362 14.19 -17.12 10.02
CA VAL A 362 14.96 -16.65 8.87
C VAL A 362 16.39 -17.18 8.98
N SER A 363 16.80 -17.99 8.00
CA SER A 363 18.13 -18.59 7.93
C SER A 363 18.70 -18.54 6.53
N TYR A 364 19.94 -18.05 6.39
CA TYR A 364 20.69 -18.01 5.14
C TYR A 364 22.20 -17.90 5.40
N SER A 365 23.02 -18.25 4.40
CA SER A 365 24.48 -18.09 4.45
C SER A 365 24.96 -17.21 3.29
N ILE A 366 25.99 -16.39 3.51
CA ILE A 366 26.55 -15.47 2.52
C ILE A 366 28.00 -15.83 2.22
N ASP A 367 28.33 -15.96 0.94
CA ASP A 367 29.69 -16.19 0.45
C ASP A 367 30.18 -15.00 -0.39
N LYS A 368 31.50 -14.74 -0.32
CA LYS A 368 32.19 -13.82 -1.22
C LYS A 368 32.59 -14.53 -2.52
N VAL A 369 32.45 -13.83 -3.64
CA VAL A 369 32.87 -14.26 -4.97
C VAL A 369 33.85 -13.23 -5.52
N PHE A 370 35.05 -13.69 -5.88
CA PHE A 370 36.11 -12.86 -6.42
C PHE A 370 36.25 -13.08 -7.92
N LYS A 371 36.33 -11.99 -8.68
CA LYS A 371 36.65 -12.00 -10.11
C LYS A 371 37.82 -11.07 -10.38
N ASP A 372 38.64 -11.41 -11.36
CA ASP A 372 39.68 -10.50 -11.84
C ASP A 372 39.04 -9.33 -12.59
N TYR A 373 39.66 -8.15 -12.50
CA TYR A 373 39.31 -7.02 -13.35
C TYR A 373 39.36 -7.43 -14.83
N GLN A 374 38.31 -7.09 -15.58
CA GLN A 374 38.24 -7.35 -17.02
C GLN A 374 38.02 -6.04 -17.79
N PRO A 375 38.88 -5.67 -18.76
CA PRO A 375 38.63 -4.53 -19.63
C PRO A 375 37.27 -4.66 -20.36
N ASN A 376 36.56 -3.55 -20.56
CA ASN A 376 35.21 -3.48 -21.15
C ASN A 376 34.09 -4.17 -20.34
N ALA A 377 34.33 -4.54 -19.09
CA ALA A 377 33.29 -5.00 -18.16
C ALA A 377 32.88 -3.89 -17.19
N LYS A 378 31.70 -4.02 -16.57
CA LYS A 378 31.22 -3.07 -15.57
C LYS A 378 32.07 -3.07 -14.28
N ASN A 379 32.82 -4.16 -13.98
CA ASN A 379 33.73 -4.33 -12.82
C ASN A 379 33.25 -3.73 -11.49
N THR A 380 31.97 -3.95 -11.16
CA THR A 380 31.40 -3.55 -9.88
C THR A 380 32.05 -4.33 -8.73
N THR A 381 32.21 -3.67 -7.58
CA THR A 381 32.81 -4.28 -6.39
C THR A 381 32.18 -3.75 -5.11
N LEU A 382 32.25 -4.56 -4.05
CA LEU A 382 32.19 -4.08 -2.68
C LEU A 382 33.55 -3.51 -2.31
N ALA A 383 33.59 -2.22 -1.97
CA ALA A 383 34.81 -1.55 -1.52
C ALA A 383 35.49 -2.28 -0.36
N SER A 384 36.81 -2.39 -0.44
CA SER A 384 37.66 -3.08 0.53
C SER A 384 37.79 -2.35 1.87
N MET A 385 38.04 -3.12 2.95
CA MET A 385 38.18 -2.64 4.34
C MET A 385 36.90 -2.09 4.94
N LEU A 386 35.74 -2.59 4.52
CA LEU A 386 34.43 -2.21 5.03
C LEU A 386 33.65 -3.41 5.58
N THR A 387 32.68 -3.13 6.43
CA THR A 387 31.72 -4.13 6.93
C THR A 387 30.35 -3.87 6.29
N TYR A 388 29.72 -4.94 5.83
CA TYR A 388 28.42 -4.94 5.19
C TYR A 388 27.47 -5.83 5.98
N THR A 389 26.30 -5.31 6.36
CA THR A 389 25.22 -6.12 6.92
C THR A 389 24.24 -6.48 5.81
N ILE A 390 24.02 -7.77 5.58
CA ILE A 390 23.08 -8.30 4.60
C ILE A 390 21.79 -8.70 5.29
N GLY A 391 20.67 -8.57 4.59
CA GLY A 391 19.35 -8.98 5.03
C GLY A 391 18.45 -9.34 3.86
N MET A 392 17.22 -9.72 4.17
CA MET A 392 16.21 -10.08 3.17
C MET A 392 14.91 -9.31 3.40
N VAL A 393 14.18 -9.04 2.32
CA VAL A 393 12.82 -8.50 2.38
C VAL A 393 11.92 -9.31 1.46
N TYR A 394 10.78 -9.75 1.98
CA TYR A 394 9.74 -10.43 1.20
C TYR A 394 8.66 -9.45 0.78
N PHE A 395 8.10 -9.65 -0.41
CA PHE A 395 7.05 -8.81 -0.98
C PHE A 395 5.91 -9.67 -1.54
N ASN A 396 4.67 -9.17 -1.46
CA ASN A 396 3.55 -9.68 -2.25
C ASN A 396 3.48 -8.99 -3.63
N ASP A 397 2.43 -9.28 -4.42
CA ASP A 397 2.21 -8.67 -5.74
C ASP A 397 1.99 -7.16 -5.72
N TYR A 398 1.52 -6.60 -4.60
CA TYR A 398 1.26 -5.17 -4.41
C TYR A 398 2.49 -4.38 -3.91
N ASN A 399 3.64 -5.04 -3.81
CA ASN A 399 4.87 -4.53 -3.19
C ASN A 399 4.72 -4.18 -1.70
N TYR A 400 3.73 -4.76 -1.00
CA TYR A 400 3.69 -4.76 0.46
C TYR A 400 4.78 -5.68 0.97
N SER A 401 5.61 -5.18 1.87
CA SER A 401 6.85 -5.83 2.26
C SER A 401 6.90 -6.16 3.74
N THR A 402 7.81 -7.08 4.09
CA THR A 402 8.31 -7.20 5.46
C THR A 402 9.21 -6.01 5.79
N THR A 403 9.53 -5.83 7.07
CA THR A 403 10.74 -5.10 7.45
C THR A 403 11.98 -5.94 7.10
N VAL A 404 13.18 -5.39 7.27
CA VAL A 404 14.41 -6.12 6.99
C VAL A 404 14.53 -7.32 7.94
N LEU A 405 14.56 -8.51 7.35
CA LEU A 405 14.73 -9.76 8.04
C LEU A 405 16.22 -10.16 8.04
N LEU A 406 16.76 -10.35 9.23
CA LEU A 406 18.13 -10.82 9.45
C LEU A 406 18.11 -12.28 9.89
N ASN A 407 19.21 -12.99 9.64
CA ASN A 407 19.44 -14.32 10.21
C ASN A 407 19.47 -14.22 11.75
N GLU A 408 18.92 -15.22 12.43
CA GLU A 408 18.97 -15.34 13.90
C GLU A 408 20.41 -15.30 14.44
N LYS A 409 21.35 -15.90 13.72
CA LYS A 409 22.76 -15.84 14.04
C LYS A 409 23.35 -14.53 13.55
N ASN A 410 23.61 -13.61 14.47
CA ASN A 410 24.12 -12.27 14.15
C ASN A 410 25.39 -12.29 13.29
N GLU A 411 26.29 -13.26 13.50
CA GLU A 411 27.54 -13.42 12.76
C GLU A 411 27.33 -13.71 11.26
N ASP A 412 26.23 -14.37 10.89
CA ASP A 412 25.90 -14.70 9.50
C ASP A 412 25.37 -13.50 8.70
N ASN A 413 25.05 -12.39 9.39
CA ASN A 413 24.53 -11.18 8.77
C ASN A 413 25.64 -10.22 8.31
N GLU A 414 26.86 -10.33 8.83
CA GLU A 414 27.95 -9.38 8.57
C GLU A 414 29.05 -9.98 7.70
N ILE A 415 29.41 -9.27 6.63
CA ILE A 415 30.54 -9.62 5.77
C ILE A 415 31.55 -8.49 5.77
N LYS A 416 32.80 -8.83 6.06
CA LYS A 416 33.94 -7.91 6.02
C LYS A 416 34.75 -8.11 4.75
N THR A 417 35.09 -7.01 4.09
CA THR A 417 36.03 -7.00 2.97
C THR A 417 37.43 -6.65 3.47
N ASN A 418 38.43 -7.40 3.04
CA ASN A 418 39.82 -7.24 3.51
C ASN A 418 40.64 -6.37 2.55
N PHE A 419 41.80 -5.88 3.01
CA PHE A 419 42.67 -5.01 2.20
C PHE A 419 43.10 -5.64 0.87
N GLN A 420 43.39 -6.95 0.83
CA GLN A 420 43.79 -7.65 -0.40
C GLN A 420 42.69 -7.71 -1.47
N GLU A 421 41.43 -7.58 -1.06
CA GLU A 421 40.28 -7.73 -1.96
C GLU A 421 40.13 -6.55 -2.92
N ARG A 422 40.81 -5.41 -2.67
CA ARG A 422 40.90 -4.24 -3.58
C ARG A 422 41.42 -4.57 -4.98
N LEU A 423 42.14 -5.69 -5.11
CA LEU A 423 42.71 -6.17 -6.37
C LEU A 423 41.71 -6.95 -7.22
N LYS A 424 40.54 -7.27 -6.66
CA LYS A 424 39.52 -8.11 -7.30
C LYS A 424 38.17 -7.37 -7.32
N CYS A 425 37.31 -7.77 -8.24
CA CYS A 425 35.89 -7.43 -8.17
C CYS A 425 35.23 -8.39 -7.18
N THR A 426 34.87 -7.87 -6.00
CA THR A 426 34.24 -8.64 -4.92
C THR A 426 32.73 -8.50 -4.99
N SER A 427 32.03 -9.63 -5.08
CA SER A 427 30.57 -9.74 -5.11
C SER A 427 30.11 -10.76 -4.07
N LEU A 428 28.80 -10.82 -3.80
CA LEU A 428 28.24 -11.74 -2.81
C LEU A 428 27.26 -12.71 -3.47
N LYS A 429 27.15 -13.90 -2.90
CA LYS A 429 26.08 -14.87 -3.20
C LYS A 429 25.49 -15.38 -1.89
N GLY A 430 24.17 -15.56 -1.86
CA GLY A 430 23.45 -15.99 -0.66
C GLY A 430 22.72 -17.31 -0.88
N LYS A 431 22.75 -18.21 0.09
CA LYS A 431 21.97 -19.45 0.08
C LYS A 431 20.91 -19.40 1.18
N ILE A 432 19.65 -19.58 0.81
CA ILE A 432 18.50 -19.51 1.71
C ILE A 432 18.17 -20.91 2.21
N ASN A 433 18.03 -21.06 3.54
CA ASN A 433 17.86 -22.36 4.20
C ASN A 433 16.48 -22.53 4.87
N HIS A 434 15.49 -21.73 4.48
CA HIS A 434 14.11 -21.78 4.99
C HIS A 434 13.10 -21.66 3.83
N ASN A 435 11.83 -22.03 4.07
CA ASN A 435 10.75 -21.85 3.10
C ASN A 435 10.31 -20.36 3.03
N PRO A 436 9.83 -19.86 1.87
CA PRO A 436 9.31 -18.51 1.77
C PRO A 436 7.98 -18.34 2.54
N PRO A 437 7.66 -17.14 3.04
CA PRO A 437 6.35 -16.84 3.62
C PRO A 437 5.20 -17.07 2.64
N ALA A 438 4.05 -17.52 3.14
CA ALA A 438 2.89 -17.90 2.32
C ALA A 438 2.37 -16.77 1.43
N PHE A 439 2.37 -15.53 1.95
CA PHE A 439 1.89 -14.34 1.25
C PHE A 439 2.88 -13.82 0.19
N ALA A 440 4.15 -14.23 0.26
CA ALA A 440 5.22 -13.64 -0.54
C ALA A 440 5.22 -14.22 -1.96
N THR A 441 5.27 -13.32 -2.94
CA THR A 441 5.39 -13.68 -4.36
C THR A 441 6.78 -13.37 -4.91
N LYS A 442 7.57 -12.58 -4.19
CA LYS A 442 8.96 -12.25 -4.52
C LYS A 442 9.77 -11.85 -3.29
N PHE A 443 11.09 -11.86 -3.42
CA PHE A 443 12.00 -11.37 -2.39
C PHE A 443 13.21 -10.66 -2.99
N LYS A 444 13.88 -9.87 -2.16
CA LYS A 444 15.12 -9.18 -2.52
C LYS A 444 16.11 -9.24 -1.36
N TRP A 445 17.39 -9.27 -1.71
CA TRP A 445 18.47 -9.02 -0.76
C TRP A 445 18.56 -7.52 -0.50
N VAL A 446 18.94 -7.17 0.72
CA VAL A 446 19.20 -5.79 1.12
C VAL A 446 20.55 -5.68 1.81
N MET A 447 21.20 -4.54 1.69
CA MET A 447 22.51 -4.28 2.28
C MET A 447 22.52 -2.96 3.03
N LYS A 448 23.05 -2.99 4.25
CA LYS A 448 23.47 -1.82 5.00
C LYS A 448 24.99 -1.76 4.95
N ALA A 449 25.52 -0.62 4.52
CA ALA A 449 26.95 -0.39 4.37
C ALA A 449 27.31 0.98 4.94
N GLU A 450 28.54 1.14 5.41
CA GLU A 450 29.07 2.46 5.75
C GLU A 450 28.98 3.40 4.53
N MET A 451 28.64 4.68 4.76
CA MET A 451 28.66 5.65 3.67
C MET A 451 30.09 5.80 3.15
N LEU A 452 30.29 5.66 1.84
CA LEU A 452 31.57 5.94 1.22
C LEU A 452 31.85 7.44 1.25
N ASN A 453 32.91 7.82 1.94
CA ASN A 453 33.39 9.19 2.00
C ASN A 453 34.92 9.29 1.95
N TYR A 454 35.60 8.18 1.67
CA TYR A 454 37.02 8.21 1.36
C TYR A 454 37.29 8.94 0.04
N GLU A 455 38.52 9.43 -0.12
CA GLU A 455 39.01 10.05 -1.33
C GLU A 455 40.18 9.24 -1.90
N ASN A 456 40.13 8.93 -3.20
CA ASN A 456 41.28 8.42 -3.93
C ASN A 456 42.19 9.60 -4.28
N ILE A 457 43.47 9.49 -3.94
CA ILE A 457 44.48 10.53 -4.12
C ILE A 457 45.61 9.99 -4.97
N PHE A 458 45.90 10.73 -6.04
CA PHE A 458 46.92 10.37 -7.01
C PHE A 458 48.06 11.36 -6.93
N PHE A 459 49.18 10.95 -6.34
CA PHE A 459 50.36 11.78 -6.18
C PHE A 459 51.24 11.68 -7.42
N THR A 460 51.73 12.82 -7.89
CA THR A 460 52.58 12.90 -9.09
C THR A 460 54.06 12.96 -8.78
N TYR A 461 54.38 13.35 -7.56
CA TYR A 461 55.73 13.52 -7.09
C TYR A 461 55.73 13.30 -5.58
N ALA A 462 56.70 12.53 -5.11
CA ALA A 462 56.93 12.26 -3.70
C ALA A 462 58.42 12.45 -3.42
N LYS A 463 58.76 13.22 -2.38
CA LYS A 463 60.14 13.45 -1.96
C LYS A 463 60.34 13.07 -0.51
N ARG A 464 61.30 12.19 -0.24
CA ARG A 464 61.75 11.90 1.12
C ARG A 464 62.78 12.94 1.57
N VAL A 465 62.57 13.53 2.75
CA VAL A 465 63.51 14.44 3.42
C VAL A 465 63.64 13.97 4.86
N GLY A 466 64.73 13.26 5.17
CA GLY A 466 64.89 12.57 6.46
C GLY A 466 63.81 11.50 6.66
N SER A 467 63.13 11.53 7.81
CA SER A 467 61.99 10.65 8.09
C SER A 467 60.67 11.13 7.49
N GLN A 468 60.63 12.32 6.87
CA GLN A 468 59.40 12.86 6.27
C GLN A 468 59.34 12.55 4.78
N VAL A 469 58.13 12.35 4.25
CA VAL A 469 57.85 12.27 2.82
C VAL A 469 56.86 13.37 2.45
N LYS A 470 57.22 14.18 1.46
CA LYS A 470 56.42 15.29 0.94
C LYS A 470 55.76 14.83 -0.35
N LEU A 471 54.44 14.83 -0.40
CA LEU A 471 53.61 14.32 -1.49
C LEU A 471 52.93 15.49 -2.20
N LEU A 472 53.24 15.70 -3.48
CA LEU A 472 52.67 16.80 -4.26
C LEU A 472 51.18 16.57 -4.55
N LEU A 473 50.35 17.53 -4.18
CA LEU A 473 48.92 17.60 -4.46
C LEU A 473 48.65 18.54 -5.64
N ASN A 474 47.92 18.04 -6.63
CA ASN A 474 47.51 18.84 -7.79
C ASN A 474 45.99 19.00 -7.83
N LYS A 475 45.54 20.22 -8.17
CA LYS A 475 44.15 20.57 -8.48
C LYS A 475 43.15 20.01 -7.46
N SER A 476 42.25 19.11 -7.88
CA SER A 476 41.18 18.56 -7.03
C SER A 476 41.73 17.79 -5.83
N ASN A 477 42.95 17.24 -5.92
CA ASN A 477 43.59 16.51 -4.82
C ASN A 477 43.99 17.42 -3.65
N ILE A 478 44.14 18.74 -3.87
CA ILE A 478 44.41 19.70 -2.80
C ILE A 478 43.26 19.73 -1.80
N ASN A 479 42.02 19.68 -2.29
CA ASN A 479 40.82 19.77 -1.45
C ASN A 479 40.46 18.44 -0.76
N LYS A 480 41.06 17.32 -1.20
CA LYS A 480 40.78 15.97 -0.66
C LYS A 480 41.47 15.68 0.67
N LEU A 481 42.53 16.41 1.00
CA LEU A 481 43.32 16.23 2.21
C LEU A 481 43.29 17.46 3.10
N LYS A 482 43.28 17.23 4.41
CA LYS A 482 43.50 18.23 5.44
C LYS A 482 44.57 17.76 6.41
N ASP A 483 45.07 18.70 7.21
CA ASP A 483 45.93 18.38 8.34
C ASP A 483 45.22 17.35 9.24
N GLU A 484 45.99 16.42 9.81
CA GLU A 484 45.52 15.36 10.71
C GLU A 484 44.70 14.24 10.06
N ASP A 485 44.39 14.30 8.75
CA ASP A 485 43.80 13.16 8.03
C ASP A 485 44.79 11.97 7.96
N TYR A 486 44.26 10.77 7.73
CA TYR A 486 45.08 9.56 7.48
C TYR A 486 44.92 9.09 6.03
N ILE A 487 46.02 8.63 5.44
CA ILE A 487 46.06 8.01 4.12
C ILE A 487 46.58 6.58 4.20
N THR A 488 46.02 5.69 3.39
CA THR A 488 46.48 4.32 3.20
C THR A 488 46.96 4.15 1.76
N PHE A 489 48.20 3.75 1.54
CA PHE A 489 48.71 3.49 0.19
C PHE A 489 48.17 2.16 -0.36
N ILE A 490 47.74 2.16 -1.63
CA ILE A 490 46.95 1.06 -2.21
C ILE A 490 47.62 0.30 -3.38
N HIS A 491 48.94 0.45 -3.55
CA HIS A 491 49.72 -0.22 -4.59
C HIS A 491 49.51 -1.75 -4.63
N PRO A 492 49.51 -2.42 -5.81
CA PRO A 492 49.24 -3.85 -5.91
C PRO A 492 50.16 -4.77 -5.09
N ASN A 493 51.42 -4.38 -4.92
CA ASN A 493 52.40 -5.19 -4.18
C ASN A 493 52.24 -5.14 -2.66
N TYR A 494 51.37 -4.29 -2.10
CA TYR A 494 51.15 -4.26 -0.65
C TYR A 494 50.25 -5.43 -0.21
N THR A 495 50.74 -6.24 0.73
CA THR A 495 49.97 -7.32 1.37
C THR A 495 49.13 -6.83 2.55
N GLU A 496 49.54 -5.74 3.20
CA GLU A 496 48.87 -5.12 4.35
C GLU A 496 48.73 -3.60 4.14
N PRO A 497 47.74 -2.94 4.78
CA PRO A 497 47.49 -1.52 4.61
C PRO A 497 48.63 -0.68 5.20
N ILE A 498 49.33 0.10 4.37
CA ILE A 498 50.37 1.03 4.82
C ILE A 498 49.74 2.38 5.09
N LYS A 499 49.51 2.68 6.37
CA LYS A 499 48.77 3.84 6.84
C LYS A 499 49.70 4.92 7.41
N HIS A 500 49.51 6.16 6.98
CA HIS A 500 50.28 7.33 7.41
C HIS A 500 49.36 8.48 7.78
N LYS A 501 49.73 9.22 8.83
CA LYS A 501 49.04 10.46 9.22
C LYS A 501 49.64 11.65 8.45
N ILE A 502 48.78 12.54 7.96
CA ILE A 502 49.19 13.83 7.38
C ILE A 502 49.58 14.77 8.52
N GLU A 503 50.86 15.13 8.59
CA GLU A 503 51.38 16.10 9.56
C GLU A 503 51.01 17.54 9.20
N ASP A 504 50.97 17.86 7.90
CA ASP A 504 50.76 19.23 7.41
C ASP A 504 50.42 19.21 5.90
N VAL A 505 49.48 20.04 5.46
CA VAL A 505 49.18 20.33 4.05
C VAL A 505 49.48 21.80 3.76
N LYS A 506 50.62 22.07 3.11
CA LYS A 506 51.04 23.45 2.83
C LYS A 506 51.66 23.65 1.46
N THR A 507 51.53 24.86 0.96
CA THR A 507 52.22 25.29 -0.26
C THR A 507 53.69 25.54 0.05
N LEU A 508 54.55 24.80 -0.65
CA LEU A 508 56.00 24.93 -0.55
C LEU A 508 56.51 25.55 -1.84
N THR A 509 57.31 26.60 -1.70
CA THR A 509 58.09 27.21 -2.77
C THR A 509 59.54 26.74 -2.67
N ASN A 510 60.16 26.42 -3.81
CA ASN A 510 61.57 26.09 -3.93
C ASN A 510 62.05 24.96 -2.99
N ILE A 511 61.44 23.77 -3.10
CA ILE A 511 62.04 22.57 -2.52
C ILE A 511 63.31 22.29 -3.32
N ASN A 512 64.47 22.76 -2.84
CA ASN A 512 65.78 22.58 -3.49
C ASN A 512 65.98 21.10 -3.88
N ASP A 513 65.88 20.82 -5.18
CA ASP A 513 66.08 19.49 -5.78
C ASP A 513 66.48 19.56 -7.25
N TYR A 514 67.35 20.52 -7.60
CA TYR A 514 67.82 20.75 -8.98
C TYR A 514 66.70 21.02 -10.04
N VAL A 515 65.42 21.01 -9.64
CA VAL A 515 64.21 21.47 -10.33
C VAL A 515 63.28 22.12 -9.30
N ASP A 516 62.88 23.39 -9.50
CA ASP A 516 61.95 24.09 -8.61
C ASP A 516 60.51 23.58 -8.81
N VAL A 517 60.12 22.53 -8.09
CA VAL A 517 58.73 22.04 -8.07
C VAL A 517 57.97 22.73 -6.93
N SER A 518 57.46 23.93 -7.22
CA SER A 518 56.57 24.66 -6.30
C SER A 518 55.13 24.15 -6.41
N GLY A 519 54.46 23.95 -5.27
CA GLY A 519 53.10 23.42 -5.23
C GLY A 519 52.62 23.14 -3.81
N THR A 520 51.40 22.64 -3.66
CA THR A 520 50.84 22.23 -2.36
C THR A 520 51.26 20.80 -2.06
N TYR A 521 51.86 20.55 -0.90
CA TYR A 521 52.35 19.25 -0.49
C TYR A 521 51.62 18.76 0.77
N ALA A 522 51.25 17.48 0.79
CA ALA A 522 50.95 16.75 2.01
C ALA A 522 52.23 16.14 2.58
N ILE A 523 52.51 16.38 3.86
CA ILE A 523 53.72 15.91 4.54
C ILE A 523 53.33 14.75 5.47
N ILE A 524 54.03 13.63 5.35
CA ILE A 524 53.87 12.45 6.22
C ILE A 524 55.21 12.05 6.84
N LYS A 525 55.17 11.24 7.89
CA LYS A 525 56.37 10.66 8.52
C LYS A 525 56.43 9.16 8.28
N ASP A 526 57.47 8.70 7.59
CA ASP A 526 57.68 7.29 7.22
C ASP A 526 59.14 6.88 7.52
N PRO A 527 59.52 6.66 8.79
CA PRO A 527 60.91 6.35 9.17
C PRO A 527 61.36 4.96 8.72
N GLU A 528 60.42 4.04 8.49
CA GLU A 528 60.67 2.64 8.11
C GLU A 528 60.82 2.45 6.59
N ASN A 529 60.71 3.53 5.81
CA ASN A 529 60.73 3.49 4.34
C ASN A 529 59.71 2.48 3.77
N SER A 530 58.50 2.49 4.34
CA SER A 530 57.43 1.54 4.04
C SER A 530 56.80 1.76 2.65
N ILE A 531 57.00 2.93 2.03
CA ILE A 531 56.42 3.29 0.74
C ILE A 531 57.27 2.73 -0.41
N ILE A 532 56.69 1.83 -1.20
CA ILE A 532 57.26 1.34 -2.46
C ILE A 532 57.24 2.46 -3.50
N THR A 533 58.42 2.91 -3.91
CA THR A 533 58.62 3.92 -4.97
C THR A 533 59.14 3.32 -6.29
N THR A 534 59.39 2.02 -6.35
CA THR A 534 59.97 1.31 -7.52
C THR A 534 59.44 -0.12 -7.66
N LEU A 535 59.06 -0.51 -8.89
CA LEU A 535 58.78 -1.90 -9.27
C LEU A 535 60.10 -2.67 -9.42
N ASN A 536 60.25 -3.80 -8.72
CA ASN A 536 61.12 -4.89 -9.14
C ASN A 536 60.44 -5.65 -10.29
N PRO A 537 61.00 -5.73 -11.50
CA PRO A 537 60.41 -6.52 -12.57
C PRO A 537 60.82 -7.99 -12.43
N GLY A 538 59.90 -8.81 -11.92
CA GLY A 538 59.93 -10.26 -12.08
C GLY A 538 59.41 -10.68 -13.46
N THR A 539 60.23 -11.45 -14.19
CA THR A 539 59.93 -12.53 -15.16
C THR A 539 58.69 -12.52 -16.08
N GLN A 540 59.01 -12.52 -17.39
CA GLN A 540 58.41 -13.21 -18.57
C GLN A 540 57.07 -12.77 -19.25
N GLY A 541 57.13 -12.76 -20.60
CA GLY A 541 56.03 -12.87 -21.59
C GLY A 541 55.42 -11.53 -22.01
N GLU A 542 55.17 -11.16 -23.28
CA GLU A 542 55.14 -11.85 -24.58
C GLU A 542 55.57 -10.88 -25.71
N LYS A 543 56.05 -11.42 -26.84
CA LYS A 543 56.19 -10.69 -28.11
C LYS A 543 54.83 -10.63 -28.83
N LYS A 544 54.38 -9.44 -29.26
CA LYS A 544 53.39 -9.30 -30.34
C LYS A 544 53.77 -8.22 -31.36
N ASN A 545 53.42 -8.54 -32.60
CA ASN A 545 53.87 -7.98 -33.87
C ASN A 545 53.48 -6.52 -34.13
N GLY A 546 54.43 -5.76 -34.67
CA GLY A 546 54.33 -5.10 -35.97
C GLY A 546 53.18 -4.12 -36.26
N ILE A 547 53.59 -2.87 -36.56
CA ILE A 547 52.87 -1.73 -37.18
C ILE A 547 52.30 -0.71 -36.16
N MET A 548 53.04 0.40 -35.97
CA MET A 548 52.57 1.59 -35.25
C MET A 548 52.37 2.76 -36.22
N ARG A 549 51.12 3.21 -36.34
CA ARG A 549 50.67 4.43 -37.03
C ARG A 549 51.16 5.69 -36.30
N ARG A 550 51.47 6.75 -37.07
CA ARG A 550 51.68 8.13 -36.61
C ARG A 550 50.46 8.67 -35.85
N VAL A 551 50.69 9.33 -34.72
CA VAL A 551 49.81 10.39 -34.20
C VAL A 551 50.68 11.59 -33.79
N SER A 552 50.42 12.72 -34.44
CA SER A 552 51.02 14.03 -34.27
C SER A 552 50.42 14.80 -33.07
N HIS A 553 51.29 15.56 -32.39
CA HIS A 553 51.09 16.76 -31.54
C HIS A 553 49.71 17.04 -30.91
N ASP A 554 49.65 17.15 -29.58
CA ASP A 554 49.65 18.45 -28.88
C ASP A 554 49.71 18.31 -27.35
N LEU A 555 50.22 19.37 -26.72
CA LEU A 555 50.57 19.57 -25.31
C LEU A 555 49.69 18.84 -24.26
N GLY A 556 50.28 17.87 -23.56
CA GLY A 556 49.67 17.27 -22.36
C GLY A 556 50.17 15.85 -22.07
N MET A 557 51.47 15.67 -21.84
CA MET A 557 52.04 14.33 -21.63
C MET A 557 51.71 13.79 -20.23
N SER A 558 50.78 12.86 -20.14
CA SER A 558 51.10 11.58 -19.52
C SER A 558 51.17 10.56 -20.65
N THR A 559 52.33 9.94 -20.80
CA THR A 559 52.44 8.76 -21.63
C THR A 559 53.32 7.79 -20.87
N ASN A 560 52.74 6.70 -20.36
CA ASN A 560 53.41 5.41 -20.47
C ASN A 560 53.53 5.11 -21.97
N ARG A 561 54.40 5.85 -22.66
CA ARG A 561 54.85 5.51 -24.01
C ARG A 561 56.21 4.88 -23.82
N PHE A 562 56.29 3.61 -24.17
CA PHE A 562 57.55 3.04 -24.60
C PHE A 562 57.91 3.74 -25.92
N GLU A 563 58.82 4.69 -25.86
CA GLU A 563 59.57 5.06 -27.06
C GLU A 563 60.72 4.06 -27.13
N ASN A 564 60.51 2.98 -27.92
CA ASN A 564 61.62 2.16 -28.38
C ASN A 564 62.37 3.01 -29.41
N ILE A 565 63.49 3.61 -29.01
CA ILE A 565 64.41 4.23 -29.93
C ILE A 565 65.52 3.21 -30.15
N SER A 566 65.38 2.41 -31.21
CA SER A 566 66.49 1.63 -31.73
C SER A 566 67.45 2.60 -32.41
N ILE A 567 68.55 2.95 -31.72
CA ILE A 567 69.66 3.67 -32.36
C ILE A 567 70.44 2.61 -33.14
N ASN A 568 69.97 2.35 -34.36
CA ASN A 568 70.64 1.44 -35.25
C ASN A 568 71.76 2.23 -35.95
N THR A 569 72.99 2.13 -35.44
CA THR A 569 74.15 2.72 -36.09
C THR A 569 74.49 1.89 -37.33
N ASN A 570 73.80 2.13 -38.44
CA ASN A 570 74.17 1.62 -39.76
C ASN A 570 75.42 2.35 -40.33
N ALA A 571 76.43 2.56 -39.49
CA ALA A 571 77.74 3.08 -39.87
C ALA A 571 78.79 2.10 -39.33
N GLY A 572 79.12 1.10 -40.15
CA GLY A 572 79.93 -0.03 -39.76
C GLY A 572 81.34 0.36 -39.31
N CYS A 573 81.65 0.06 -38.06
CA CYS A 573 83.04 -0.12 -37.63
C CYS A 573 83.36 -1.61 -37.78
N GLN A 574 83.53 -2.07 -39.03
CA GLN A 574 83.89 -3.46 -39.30
C GLN A 574 85.34 -3.69 -38.85
N HIS A 575 85.53 -4.27 -37.66
CA HIS A 575 86.78 -4.96 -37.35
C HIS A 575 86.67 -6.39 -37.88
N GLY A 576 87.14 -6.60 -39.11
CA GLY A 576 87.25 -7.93 -39.68
C GLY A 576 88.46 -8.65 -39.07
N TYR A 577 88.22 -9.73 -38.35
CA TYR A 577 89.29 -10.57 -37.82
C TYR A 577 89.79 -11.52 -38.92
N TRP A 578 91.11 -11.60 -39.12
CA TRP A 578 91.78 -12.57 -39.99
C TRP A 578 92.56 -13.55 -39.12
N ALA A 579 92.46 -14.85 -39.42
CA ALA A 579 93.31 -15.84 -38.76
C ALA A 579 94.80 -15.52 -39.05
N GLY A 580 95.56 -15.17 -38.00
CA GLY A 580 97.03 -15.03 -38.06
C GLY A 580 97.64 -13.67 -37.70
N MET A 581 96.91 -12.68 -37.17
CA MET A 581 97.52 -11.45 -36.63
C MET A 581 97.59 -11.48 -35.09
N ASP A 582 98.79 -11.29 -34.54
CA ASP A 582 99.03 -11.10 -33.11
C ASP A 582 98.23 -9.92 -32.56
N ALA A 583 97.63 -10.15 -31.40
CA ALA A 583 96.77 -9.23 -30.67
C ALA A 583 97.49 -7.94 -30.29
N VAL A 584 97.18 -6.84 -30.98
CA VAL A 584 97.67 -5.51 -30.59
C VAL A 584 96.48 -4.60 -30.27
N THR A 585 96.44 -4.19 -29.00
CA THR A 585 95.59 -3.20 -28.31
C THR A 585 94.14 -3.57 -27.93
N ASN A 586 93.80 -3.28 -26.66
CA ASN A 586 92.46 -3.33 -26.08
C ASN A 586 91.41 -2.84 -27.09
N GLY A 587 90.44 -3.70 -27.41
CA GLY A 587 89.48 -3.49 -28.48
C GLY A 587 88.70 -2.21 -28.29
N THR A 588 89.07 -1.17 -29.04
CA THR A 588 88.34 0.09 -29.08
C THR A 588 87.30 -0.04 -30.19
N ILE A 589 86.03 -0.20 -29.84
CA ILE A 589 84.93 -0.02 -30.80
C ILE A 589 84.55 1.46 -30.75
N TYR A 590 84.92 2.19 -31.81
CA TYR A 590 84.56 3.59 -31.98
C TYR A 590 83.12 3.68 -32.47
N LEU A 591 82.23 4.42 -31.80
CA LEU A 591 81.01 4.89 -32.47
C LEU A 591 81.36 6.18 -33.22
N ASN A 592 81.75 6.06 -34.48
CA ASN A 592 82.01 7.23 -35.33
C ASN A 592 80.84 7.49 -36.28
N ASN A 593 79.96 8.43 -35.92
CA ASN A 593 78.96 8.98 -36.82
C ASN A 593 79.66 9.81 -37.91
N TRP A 594 80.03 9.20 -39.03
CA TRP A 594 80.20 9.92 -40.30
C TRP A 594 78.83 10.02 -40.95
N LEU A 595 78.05 10.98 -40.47
CA LEU A 595 76.93 11.65 -41.12
C LEU A 595 76.52 12.71 -40.09
N ASP A 596 76.82 13.97 -40.39
CA ASP A 596 76.09 15.08 -39.80
C ASP A 596 74.59 14.79 -39.98
N GLU A 597 73.81 14.99 -38.91
CA GLU A 597 72.40 14.63 -38.73
C GLU A 597 72.16 13.19 -38.23
N LEU A 598 72.08 13.08 -36.90
CA LEU A 598 71.21 12.10 -36.25
C LEU A 598 69.82 12.22 -36.91
N CYS A 599 69.51 11.35 -37.87
CA CYS A 599 68.18 11.29 -38.48
C CYS A 599 67.18 10.63 -37.51
N CYS A 600 67.02 11.21 -36.32
CA CYS A 600 65.74 11.23 -35.64
C CYS A 600 64.99 12.45 -36.18
N TRP A 601 64.15 12.25 -37.21
CA TRP A 601 63.30 13.29 -37.75
C TRP A 601 62.38 13.85 -36.64
N GLY A 602 62.72 15.01 -36.10
CA GLY A 602 61.90 15.77 -35.15
C GLY A 602 62.72 16.45 -34.05
N ASP A 603 62.91 17.75 -34.17
CA ASP A 603 63.71 18.65 -33.31
C ASP A 603 63.24 18.79 -31.84
N SER A 604 62.95 17.71 -31.11
CA SER A 604 62.52 17.82 -29.69
C SER A 604 62.84 16.63 -28.78
N PHE A 605 63.53 15.60 -29.25
CA PHE A 605 63.71 14.36 -28.47
C PHE A 605 65.18 14.05 -28.27
N LEU A 606 65.78 14.45 -27.13
CA LEU A 606 66.96 13.80 -26.51
C LEU A 606 67.40 14.38 -25.15
N TRP A 607 66.51 15.00 -24.37
CA TRP A 607 66.81 15.28 -22.94
C TRP A 607 66.35 14.11 -22.08
N ILE A 608 67.30 13.39 -21.48
CA ILE A 608 67.02 12.43 -20.40
C ILE A 608 66.89 13.25 -19.13
N LYS A 609 65.70 13.29 -18.53
CA LYS A 609 65.46 14.12 -17.35
C LYS A 609 65.82 13.36 -16.08
N ALA A 610 66.16 14.10 -15.03
CA ALA A 610 66.34 13.52 -13.71
C ALA A 610 65.11 12.68 -13.31
N ASN A 611 65.35 11.49 -12.78
CA ASN A 611 64.40 10.44 -12.43
C ASN A 611 63.76 9.65 -13.59
N ASP A 612 64.22 9.85 -14.84
CA ASP A 612 63.84 8.93 -15.92
C ASP A 612 64.47 7.55 -15.67
N ILE A 613 63.67 6.49 -15.82
CA ILE A 613 64.20 5.12 -15.86
C ILE A 613 64.57 4.83 -17.32
N VAL A 614 65.87 4.73 -17.57
CA VAL A 614 66.39 4.41 -18.90
C VAL A 614 66.85 2.96 -18.89
N LYS A 615 66.22 2.15 -19.72
CA LYS A 615 66.68 0.79 -20.00
C LYS A 615 67.40 0.82 -21.34
N TYR A 616 68.60 0.28 -21.38
CA TYR A 616 69.34 0.16 -22.64
C TYR A 616 69.99 -1.21 -22.75
N LYS A 617 70.18 -1.68 -23.97
CA LYS A 617 70.89 -2.91 -24.25
C LYS A 617 72.09 -2.61 -25.11
N ILE A 618 73.22 -3.20 -24.77
CA ILE A 618 74.37 -3.28 -25.67
C ILE A 618 74.30 -4.63 -26.36
N ILE A 619 74.14 -4.62 -27.68
CA ILE A 619 73.96 -5.81 -28.50
C ILE A 619 75.17 -5.95 -29.40
N PHE A 620 75.85 -7.09 -29.32
CA PHE A 620 76.87 -7.49 -30.28
C PHE A 620 76.23 -8.47 -31.27
N HIS A 621 76.11 -8.05 -32.51
CA HIS A 621 75.78 -8.93 -33.61
C HIS A 621 77.06 -9.51 -34.18
N VAL A 622 77.15 -10.84 -34.27
CA VAL A 622 78.30 -11.49 -34.88
C VAL A 622 77.86 -12.11 -36.19
N TYR A 623 78.46 -11.61 -37.27
CA TYR A 623 78.21 -12.06 -38.62
C TYR A 623 79.41 -12.87 -39.12
N LYS A 624 79.11 -13.96 -39.81
CA LYS A 624 80.12 -14.68 -40.59
C LYS A 624 80.00 -14.23 -42.04
N ARG A 625 81.02 -13.52 -42.53
CA ARG A 625 81.04 -13.09 -43.93
C ARG A 625 81.82 -14.13 -44.75
N ASN A 626 81.10 -14.83 -45.62
CA ASN A 626 81.70 -15.70 -46.61
C ASN A 626 82.18 -14.83 -47.79
N SER A 627 83.45 -14.95 -48.19
CA SER A 627 84.04 -14.10 -49.22
C SER A 627 83.41 -14.26 -50.62
N ASN A 628 82.55 -15.26 -50.81
CA ASN A 628 81.91 -15.60 -52.10
C ASN A 628 80.39 -15.33 -52.17
N LEU A 629 79.76 -14.75 -51.13
CA LEU A 629 78.33 -14.38 -51.14
C LEU A 629 78.17 -12.95 -50.63
N ASP A 630 77.48 -12.10 -51.38
CA ASP A 630 77.19 -10.69 -51.03
C ASP A 630 76.03 -10.59 -50.00
N SER A 631 75.96 -11.56 -49.09
CA SER A 631 74.94 -11.66 -48.04
C SER A 631 75.57 -12.11 -46.74
N ASP A 632 75.41 -11.29 -45.70
CA ASP A 632 75.82 -11.65 -44.33
C ASP A 632 74.78 -12.63 -43.76
N GLU A 633 75.21 -13.81 -43.29
CA GLU A 633 74.37 -14.65 -42.43
C GLU A 633 74.51 -14.16 -40.98
N ASP A 634 73.37 -13.80 -40.39
CA ASP A 634 73.24 -13.38 -38.99
C ASP A 634 73.44 -14.65 -38.13
N VAL A 635 74.63 -14.84 -37.55
CA VAL A 635 74.97 -16.11 -36.88
C VAL A 635 74.52 -16.09 -35.43
N GLU A 636 74.76 -15.01 -34.67
CA GLU A 636 74.34 -14.92 -33.26
C GLU A 636 74.31 -13.47 -32.73
N ARG A 637 73.49 -13.22 -31.71
CA ARG A 637 73.38 -11.91 -31.02
C ARG A 637 73.66 -12.07 -29.52
N LEU A 638 74.60 -11.30 -29.00
CA LEU A 638 74.88 -11.21 -27.56
C LEU A 638 74.28 -9.92 -27.00
N GLU A 639 73.28 -10.04 -26.12
CA GLU A 639 72.59 -8.90 -25.52
C GLU A 639 72.99 -8.69 -24.06
N PHE A 640 73.46 -7.49 -23.73
CA PHE A 640 73.72 -7.04 -22.38
C PHE A 640 72.69 -6.00 -21.99
N ASN A 641 71.87 -6.32 -21.00
CA ASN A 641 70.73 -5.51 -20.61
C ASN A 641 71.08 -4.66 -19.39
N TYR A 642 70.86 -3.35 -19.49
CA TYR A 642 71.14 -2.39 -18.44
C TYR A 642 69.90 -1.56 -18.15
N SER A 643 69.79 -1.12 -16.89
CA SER A 643 68.76 -0.21 -16.43
C SER A 643 69.39 0.75 -15.43
N ALA A 644 69.26 2.04 -15.69
CA ALA A 644 69.77 3.08 -14.80
C ALA A 644 68.75 4.20 -14.64
N ILE A 645 68.76 4.82 -13.46
CA ILE A 645 67.94 5.99 -13.16
C ILE A 645 68.80 7.22 -13.39
N ALA A 646 68.31 8.16 -14.19
CA ALA A 646 69.00 9.42 -14.41
C ALA A 646 69.02 10.24 -13.11
N SER A 647 70.20 10.40 -12.51
CA SER A 647 70.34 11.19 -11.27
C SER A 647 70.23 12.70 -11.51
N THR A 648 70.49 13.16 -12.74
CA THR A 648 70.37 14.55 -13.18
C THR A 648 69.73 14.61 -14.57
N ASN A 649 69.54 15.81 -15.11
CA ASN A 649 69.27 15.95 -16.54
C ASN A 649 70.55 15.64 -17.33
N TYR A 650 70.42 14.91 -18.44
CA TYR A 650 71.48 14.65 -19.41
C TYR A 650 71.02 15.15 -20.77
N TYR A 651 71.91 15.87 -21.46
CA TYR A 651 71.58 16.55 -22.71
C TYR A 651 71.82 15.66 -23.94
N SER A 652 72.43 14.49 -23.75
CA SER A 652 72.53 13.42 -24.74
C SER A 652 72.50 12.04 -24.08
N VAL A 653 72.15 11.03 -24.87
CA VAL A 653 72.25 9.60 -24.51
C VAL A 653 73.68 9.20 -24.16
N ASP A 654 74.65 9.72 -24.91
CA ASP A 654 76.07 9.43 -24.72
C ASP A 654 76.55 9.88 -23.33
N GLU A 655 76.09 11.06 -22.89
CA GLU A 655 76.39 11.59 -21.57
C GLU A 655 75.80 10.72 -20.44
N PHE A 656 74.58 10.23 -20.63
CA PHE A 656 73.90 9.38 -19.68
C PHE A 656 74.58 8.01 -19.53
N ILE A 657 74.89 7.33 -20.63
CA ILE A 657 75.51 5.99 -20.59
C ILE A 657 76.90 6.08 -19.95
N ALA A 658 77.72 7.06 -20.34
CA ALA A 658 79.08 7.19 -19.79
C ALA A 658 79.10 7.48 -18.27
N LYS A 659 78.10 8.17 -17.73
CA LYS A 659 78.03 8.51 -16.30
C LYS A 659 77.29 7.48 -15.44
N ASN A 660 76.46 6.62 -16.04
CA ASN A 660 75.58 5.70 -15.30
C ASN A 660 75.75 4.22 -15.65
N HIS A 661 76.70 3.88 -16.53
CA HIS A 661 77.07 2.48 -16.77
C HIS A 661 78.10 2.03 -15.74
N ASP A 662 77.81 0.92 -15.06
CA ASP A 662 78.71 0.30 -14.09
C ASP A 662 78.73 -1.22 -14.32
N ASP A 663 79.49 -1.66 -15.33
CA ASP A 663 79.78 -3.08 -15.57
C ASP A 663 81.29 -3.26 -15.79
N SER A 664 81.93 -4.06 -14.94
CA SER A 664 83.35 -4.41 -15.02
C SER A 664 83.80 -5.01 -16.36
N LYS A 665 82.88 -5.47 -17.21
CA LYS A 665 83.15 -6.04 -18.55
C LYS A 665 83.42 -4.97 -19.61
N PHE A 666 82.96 -3.73 -19.38
CA PHE A 666 83.07 -2.65 -20.33
C PHE A 666 83.67 -1.41 -19.68
N LYS A 667 84.69 -0.83 -20.32
CA LYS A 667 85.17 0.50 -20.01
C LYS A 667 84.47 1.48 -20.95
N ILE A 668 83.67 2.39 -20.40
CA ILE A 668 82.95 3.40 -21.16
C ILE A 668 83.52 4.78 -20.87
N ASP A 669 83.93 5.50 -21.91
CA ASP A 669 84.51 6.85 -21.81
C ASP A 669 83.84 7.80 -22.83
N LEU A 670 83.88 9.11 -22.58
CA LEU A 670 83.50 10.14 -23.55
C LEU A 670 84.75 10.81 -24.11
N VAL A 671 84.96 10.70 -25.43
CA VAL A 671 86.08 11.36 -26.11
C VAL A 671 85.50 12.29 -27.17
N SER A 672 85.76 13.60 -27.04
CA SER A 672 85.26 14.64 -27.97
C SER A 672 83.73 14.61 -28.19
N GLY A 673 82.97 14.27 -27.13
CA GLY A 673 81.50 14.20 -27.18
C GLY A 673 80.93 12.93 -27.82
N LYS A 674 81.77 11.93 -28.13
CA LYS A 674 81.35 10.63 -28.67
C LYS A 674 81.53 9.53 -27.62
N LEU A 675 80.56 8.61 -27.53
CA LEU A 675 80.58 7.48 -26.62
C LEU A 675 81.58 6.41 -27.10
N HIS A 676 82.55 6.08 -26.26
CA HIS A 676 83.50 4.99 -26.48
C HIS A 676 83.19 3.83 -25.56
N ILE A 677 83.02 2.63 -26.11
CA ILE A 677 82.80 1.39 -25.36
C ILE A 677 83.94 0.44 -25.68
N MET A 678 84.70 0.05 -24.66
CA MET A 678 85.84 -0.86 -24.76
C MET A 678 85.55 -2.10 -23.91
N THR A 679 85.89 -3.29 -24.39
CA THR A 679 85.91 -4.47 -23.50
C THR A 679 87.12 -4.36 -22.56
N THR A 680 86.97 -4.77 -21.30
CA THR A 680 88.07 -4.76 -20.32
C THR A 680 89.05 -5.93 -20.49
N GLU A 681 88.69 -6.92 -21.30
CA GLU A 681 89.50 -8.05 -21.73
C GLU A 681 89.65 -8.08 -23.26
N TYR A 682 90.61 -8.86 -23.79
CA TYR A 682 90.72 -9.11 -25.22
C TYR A 682 89.44 -9.78 -25.73
N MET A 683 88.78 -9.17 -26.71
CA MET A 683 87.48 -9.59 -27.22
C MET A 683 87.47 -11.06 -27.69
N THR A 684 88.58 -11.54 -28.24
CA THR A 684 88.77 -12.95 -28.64
C THR A 684 88.73 -13.90 -27.45
N ASP A 685 89.39 -13.56 -26.35
CA ASP A 685 89.44 -14.39 -25.14
C ASP A 685 88.08 -14.39 -24.44
N TRP A 686 87.40 -13.24 -24.46
CA TRP A 686 86.09 -13.08 -23.84
C TRP A 686 84.95 -13.77 -24.60
N ILE A 687 84.95 -13.75 -25.95
CA ILE A 687 84.03 -14.55 -26.77
C ILE A 687 84.26 -16.04 -26.52
N THR A 688 85.53 -16.45 -26.43
CA THR A 688 85.94 -17.84 -26.16
C THR A 688 85.51 -18.32 -24.77
N ALA A 689 85.63 -17.48 -23.74
CA ALA A 689 85.27 -17.79 -22.37
C ALA A 689 83.75 -17.92 -22.16
N ASN A 690 82.95 -17.08 -22.83
CA ASN A 690 81.50 -17.09 -22.66
C ASN A 690 80.78 -18.07 -23.61
N ARG A 691 81.41 -18.46 -24.73
CA ARG A 691 80.88 -19.44 -25.70
C ARG A 691 82.02 -20.25 -26.36
N PRO A 692 82.46 -21.37 -25.75
CA PRO A 692 83.61 -22.17 -26.21
C PRO A 692 83.47 -22.73 -27.63
N ASN A 693 82.23 -22.93 -28.10
CA ASN A 693 81.94 -23.52 -29.41
C ASN A 693 82.19 -22.56 -30.60
N PHE A 694 82.41 -21.27 -30.33
CA PHE A 694 82.73 -20.29 -31.36
C PHE A 694 84.14 -20.48 -31.95
N HIS A 695 85.00 -21.28 -31.29
CA HIS A 695 86.39 -21.51 -31.67
C HIS A 695 86.61 -22.54 -32.77
N SER A 696 85.55 -23.13 -33.34
CA SER A 696 85.69 -24.00 -34.52
C SER A 696 85.85 -23.17 -35.80
N LEU A 697 86.96 -22.43 -35.87
CA LEU A 697 87.42 -21.77 -37.11
C LEU A 697 87.62 -22.85 -38.19
N PRO A 698 86.99 -22.75 -39.38
CA PRO A 698 87.37 -23.58 -40.52
C PRO A 698 88.73 -23.13 -41.04
N ASN A 699 89.59 -24.11 -41.32
CA ASN A 699 90.93 -23.90 -41.86
C ASN A 699 90.88 -23.17 -43.23
N ASP A 700 91.75 -22.16 -43.37
CA ASP A 700 92.33 -21.61 -44.61
C ASP A 700 91.43 -21.02 -45.73
N THR A 701 90.13 -20.78 -45.53
CA THR A 701 89.29 -20.20 -46.59
C THR A 701 88.82 -18.77 -46.36
N GLY A 702 89.70 -17.82 -46.02
CA GLY A 702 89.42 -16.37 -46.15
C GLY A 702 88.10 -15.84 -45.55
N GLU A 703 87.54 -16.54 -44.55
CA GLU A 703 86.30 -16.17 -43.88
C GLU A 703 86.59 -15.08 -42.85
N ARG A 704 85.76 -14.02 -42.80
CA ARG A 704 85.87 -12.93 -41.83
C ARG A 704 84.74 -13.02 -40.81
N ILE A 705 85.07 -12.88 -39.54
CA ILE A 705 84.09 -12.63 -38.49
C ILE A 705 83.98 -11.11 -38.35
N ASN A 706 82.77 -10.59 -38.55
CA ASN A 706 82.46 -9.18 -38.33
C ASN A 706 81.58 -9.06 -37.09
N VAL A 707 81.98 -8.21 -36.15
CA VAL A 707 81.16 -7.87 -34.98
C VAL A 707 80.59 -6.48 -35.19
N TRP A 708 79.26 -6.36 -35.11
CA TRP A 708 78.56 -5.08 -35.13
C TRP A 708 78.02 -4.78 -33.75
N LEU A 709 78.15 -3.53 -33.32
CA LEU A 709 77.60 -3.05 -32.07
C LEU A 709 76.30 -2.30 -32.35
N ALA A 710 75.24 -2.65 -31.64
CA ALA A 710 73.98 -1.90 -31.62
C ALA A 710 73.61 -1.55 -30.18
N ILE A 711 73.06 -0.35 -29.98
CA ILE A 711 72.50 0.05 -28.68
C ILE A 711 71.00 0.27 -28.87
N GLU A 712 70.20 -0.57 -28.22
CA GLU A 712 68.75 -0.37 -28.16
C GLU A 712 68.39 0.33 -26.86
N MET A 713 67.62 1.42 -26.92
CA MET A 713 67.23 2.17 -25.74
C MET A 713 65.72 2.29 -25.64
N ASN A 714 65.24 2.10 -24.41
CA ASN A 714 63.86 2.23 -24.01
C ASN A 714 63.77 3.26 -22.88
N PHE A 715 63.07 4.35 -23.14
CA PHE A 715 62.81 5.38 -22.15
C PHE A 715 61.48 5.12 -21.45
N LYS A 716 61.48 5.05 -20.11
CA LYS A 716 60.25 5.14 -19.31
C LYS A 716 60.30 6.46 -18.53
N ARG A 717 59.55 7.45 -19.03
CA ARG A 717 59.34 8.73 -18.34
C ARG A 717 58.22 8.59 -17.32
N GLY A 718 58.53 8.85 -16.05
CA GLY A 718 57.56 8.94 -14.95
C GLY A 718 57.78 7.91 -13.84
N ILE A 719 57.68 8.39 -12.61
CA ILE A 719 57.37 7.56 -11.44
C ILE A 719 55.91 7.11 -11.63
N GLU A 720 55.61 5.81 -11.47
CA GLU A 720 54.21 5.38 -11.37
C GLU A 720 53.53 6.19 -10.28
N SER A 721 52.38 6.79 -10.60
CA SER A 721 51.69 7.67 -9.66
C SER A 721 51.44 6.93 -8.35
N LEU A 722 52.05 7.41 -7.27
CA LEU A 722 51.80 6.87 -5.95
C LEU A 722 50.33 7.14 -5.63
N THR A 723 49.59 6.08 -5.31
CA THR A 723 48.15 6.17 -5.07
C THR A 723 47.82 5.82 -3.63
N ALA A 724 47.05 6.68 -2.99
CA ALA A 724 46.54 6.45 -1.65
C ALA A 724 45.03 6.70 -1.58
N ARG A 725 44.43 6.16 -0.53
CA ARG A 725 43.04 6.33 -0.17
C ARG A 725 42.99 6.98 1.21
N THR A 726 42.17 8.00 1.43
CA THR A 726 41.94 8.48 2.80
C THR A 726 41.18 7.42 3.60
N ASP A 727 41.21 7.53 4.92
CA ASP A 727 40.27 6.74 5.74
C ASP A 727 38.82 7.06 5.37
N ASN A 728 37.97 6.02 5.38
CA ASN A 728 36.54 6.20 5.38
C ASN A 728 36.15 6.76 6.76
N LYS A 729 35.64 7.99 6.82
CA LYS A 729 35.17 8.59 8.07
C LYS A 729 33.88 7.84 8.46
N PHE A 730 33.90 7.19 9.61
CA PHE A 730 32.78 6.36 10.04
C PHE A 730 31.50 7.18 10.15
N ASN A 731 30.53 6.88 9.29
CA ASN A 731 29.17 7.41 9.33
C ASN A 731 28.22 6.21 9.30
N GLU A 732 27.56 5.94 10.43
CA GLU A 732 26.57 4.88 10.49
C GLU A 732 25.39 5.20 9.58
N THR A 733 25.04 4.24 8.72
CA THR A 733 23.77 4.26 8.01
C THR A 733 22.75 3.44 8.79
N THR A 734 21.56 4.00 9.01
CA THR A 734 20.47 3.28 9.69
C THR A 734 19.67 2.40 8.71
N TYR A 735 19.77 2.69 7.42
CA TYR A 735 18.93 2.10 6.37
C TYR A 735 19.64 0.99 5.60
N PHE A 736 18.87 -0.03 5.25
CA PHE A 736 19.25 -1.05 4.27
C PHE A 736 18.71 -0.64 2.90
N PHE A 737 19.47 -0.93 1.84
CA PHE A 737 19.06 -0.66 0.47
C PHE A 737 18.92 -1.94 -0.33
N GLU A 738 17.90 -1.99 -1.17
CA GLU A 738 17.56 -3.16 -1.98
C GLU A 738 18.53 -3.40 -3.14
N ASP A 739 18.76 -4.67 -3.43
CA ASP A 739 19.37 -5.12 -4.69
C ASP A 739 18.51 -4.66 -5.89
N HIS A 740 19.13 -4.47 -7.05
CA HIS A 740 18.41 -4.28 -8.31
C HIS A 740 17.73 -5.57 -8.79
N LYS A 741 18.26 -6.74 -8.39
CA LYS A 741 17.66 -8.04 -8.71
C LYS A 741 16.40 -8.31 -7.89
N THR A 742 15.41 -8.89 -8.54
CA THR A 742 14.16 -9.33 -7.91
C THR A 742 14.00 -10.81 -8.18
N TYR A 743 13.84 -11.59 -7.11
CA TYR A 743 13.72 -13.04 -7.16
C TYR A 743 12.28 -13.46 -6.94
N ASP A 744 11.76 -14.28 -7.85
CA ASP A 744 10.37 -14.73 -7.81
C ASP A 744 10.20 -15.87 -6.78
N ILE A 745 9.00 -15.98 -6.23
CA ILE A 745 8.58 -17.08 -5.38
C ILE A 745 7.40 -17.76 -6.06
N ALA A 746 7.55 -19.06 -6.34
CA ALA A 746 6.51 -19.84 -6.99
C ALA A 746 6.37 -21.18 -6.29
N ASN A 747 5.13 -21.65 -6.13
CA ASN A 747 4.82 -22.95 -5.52
C ASN A 747 5.50 -23.19 -4.15
N GLY A 748 5.62 -22.14 -3.34
CA GLY A 748 6.24 -22.21 -2.01
C GLY A 748 7.76 -22.39 -2.04
N LYS A 749 8.43 -21.99 -3.13
CA LYS A 749 9.90 -22.07 -3.26
C LYS A 749 10.48 -20.77 -3.79
N HIS A 750 11.67 -20.41 -3.31
CA HIS A 750 12.48 -19.34 -3.89
C HIS A 750 13.00 -19.78 -5.27
N ILE A 751 12.82 -18.93 -6.29
CA ILE A 751 13.21 -19.21 -7.68
C ILE A 751 14.38 -18.31 -8.09
N GLY A 752 15.35 -18.87 -8.82
CA GLY A 752 16.50 -18.13 -9.37
C GLY A 752 17.86 -18.46 -8.75
N ALA A 753 17.94 -19.50 -7.91
CA ALA A 753 19.21 -20.04 -7.44
C ALA A 753 19.97 -20.77 -8.56
N ASP A 754 21.30 -20.78 -8.45
CA ASP A 754 22.18 -21.60 -9.28
C ASP A 754 22.08 -23.11 -8.93
N ALA A 755 22.83 -23.95 -9.64
CA ALA A 755 22.83 -25.40 -9.44
C ALA A 755 23.26 -25.83 -8.02
N ASN A 756 23.94 -24.95 -7.27
CA ASN A 756 24.40 -25.20 -5.90
C ASN A 756 23.45 -24.59 -4.83
N GLY A 757 22.36 -23.94 -5.27
CA GLY A 757 21.37 -23.31 -4.39
C GLY A 757 21.71 -21.87 -3.98
N PHE A 758 22.67 -21.22 -4.65
CA PHE A 758 23.05 -19.84 -4.35
C PHE A 758 22.33 -18.84 -5.27
N PHE A 759 21.85 -17.76 -4.66
CA PHE A 759 21.33 -16.58 -5.32
C PHE A 759 22.44 -15.54 -5.44
N ASP A 760 22.56 -14.90 -6.59
CA ASP A 760 23.51 -13.82 -6.80
C ASP A 760 23.04 -12.55 -6.04
N ILE A 761 23.91 -11.86 -5.33
CA ILE A 761 23.55 -10.62 -4.64
C ILE A 761 24.19 -9.48 -5.40
N GLY A 762 23.38 -8.79 -6.21
CA GLY A 762 23.80 -7.76 -7.16
C GLY A 762 24.12 -6.41 -6.52
N LEU A 763 24.41 -6.37 -5.22
CA LEU A 763 24.72 -5.17 -4.46
C LEU A 763 26.21 -4.82 -4.56
N TYR A 764 26.50 -3.56 -4.82
CA TYR A 764 27.84 -3.02 -4.91
C TYR A 764 27.84 -1.54 -4.50
N ASN A 765 29.00 -0.97 -4.21
CA ASN A 765 29.14 0.45 -3.89
C ASN A 765 30.37 1.12 -4.52
N ALA A 766 31.21 0.38 -5.24
CA ALA A 766 32.35 0.93 -5.98
C ALA A 766 32.61 0.16 -7.29
N TYR A 767 33.55 0.68 -8.07
CA TYR A 767 34.09 0.08 -9.28
C TYR A 767 35.58 -0.24 -9.07
N ALA A 768 36.00 -1.47 -9.37
CA ALA A 768 37.38 -1.92 -9.19
C ALA A 768 38.19 -1.76 -10.49
N TRP A 769 39.46 -1.40 -10.34
CA TRP A 769 40.41 -1.23 -11.45
C TRP A 769 41.47 -2.34 -11.54
N GLY A 770 41.48 -3.29 -10.61
CA GLY A 770 42.49 -4.37 -10.56
C GLY A 770 43.90 -3.93 -10.13
N ASN A 771 44.16 -2.62 -10.04
CA ASN A 771 45.41 -2.02 -9.58
C ASN A 771 45.35 -1.55 -8.11
N GLY A 772 44.27 -1.91 -7.41
CA GLY A 772 44.00 -1.54 -6.02
C GLY A 772 43.19 -0.26 -5.81
N VAL A 773 42.91 0.49 -6.89
CA VAL A 773 41.97 1.62 -6.85
C VAL A 773 40.54 1.12 -6.92
N GLU A 774 39.69 1.63 -6.03
CA GLU A 774 38.25 1.41 -6.01
C GLU A 774 37.55 2.77 -6.07
N SER A 775 36.84 3.05 -7.16
CA SER A 775 36.24 4.36 -7.44
C SER A 775 34.73 4.33 -7.27
N TYR A 776 34.16 5.39 -6.69
CA TYR A 776 32.71 5.57 -6.57
C TYR A 776 32.24 6.96 -6.99
N LYS A 777 33.15 7.88 -7.35
CA LYS A 777 32.83 9.22 -7.84
C LYS A 777 33.26 9.37 -9.29
N ILE A 778 32.49 10.13 -10.07
CA ILE A 778 32.90 10.51 -11.43
C ILE A 778 34.29 11.14 -11.38
N LYS A 779 35.19 10.67 -12.25
CA LYS A 779 36.56 11.16 -12.37
C LYS A 779 37.42 11.10 -11.08
N ASP A 780 36.93 10.42 -10.04
CA ASP A 780 37.44 10.52 -8.66
C ASP A 780 37.63 11.97 -8.21
N GLU A 781 36.80 12.90 -8.68
CA GLU A 781 36.90 14.31 -8.34
C GLU A 781 36.22 14.63 -6.99
N PHE A 782 36.72 15.62 -6.26
CA PHE A 782 36.31 15.92 -4.89
C PHE A 782 34.79 16.13 -4.72
N ASN A 783 34.19 17.01 -5.55
CA ASN A 783 32.77 17.36 -5.53
C ASN A 783 31.96 16.73 -6.67
N ALA A 784 32.47 15.65 -7.26
CA ALA A 784 31.76 14.95 -8.33
C ALA A 784 30.55 14.17 -7.83
N LYS A 785 29.66 13.84 -8.76
CA LYS A 785 28.53 12.92 -8.55
C LYS A 785 29.07 11.57 -8.09
N LYS A 786 28.35 10.96 -7.14
CA LYS A 786 28.77 9.74 -6.44
C LYS A 786 27.76 8.63 -6.69
N LEU A 787 28.25 7.39 -6.79
CA LEU A 787 27.40 6.22 -6.71
C LEU A 787 26.88 6.12 -5.28
N LEU A 788 25.55 6.11 -5.13
CA LEU A 788 24.88 5.96 -3.85
C LEU A 788 23.81 4.88 -3.97
N ASN A 789 23.69 4.07 -2.93
CA ASN A 789 22.55 3.19 -2.74
C ASN A 789 21.48 3.98 -1.98
N ASP A 790 20.51 4.55 -2.69
CA ASP A 790 19.56 5.55 -2.15
C ASP A 790 18.15 5.47 -2.77
N CYS A 791 17.86 4.44 -3.57
CA CYS A 791 16.57 4.34 -4.27
C CYS A 791 15.43 4.00 -3.31
N ARG A 792 15.58 2.92 -2.53
CA ARG A 792 14.53 2.37 -1.65
C ARG A 792 15.13 2.04 -0.27
N PRO A 793 15.08 2.99 0.69
CA PRO A 793 15.54 2.73 2.05
C PRO A 793 14.57 1.80 2.77
N ASN A 794 15.11 0.83 3.50
CA ASN A 794 14.39 -0.13 4.33
C ASN A 794 14.98 -0.11 5.75
N MET A 795 14.17 -0.47 6.74
CA MET A 795 14.60 -0.52 8.14
C MET A 795 14.35 -1.90 8.74
N LYS A 796 15.22 -2.27 9.68
CA LYS A 796 14.99 -3.41 10.58
C LYS A 796 14.08 -2.96 11.71
N GLU A 797 13.09 -3.77 12.04
CA GLU A 797 12.27 -3.55 13.24
C GLU A 797 13.05 -3.92 14.52
N SER A 798 12.79 -3.21 15.61
CA SER A 798 13.40 -3.50 16.92
C SER A 798 12.84 -4.77 17.56
N VAL A 799 11.60 -5.12 17.21
CA VAL A 799 10.88 -6.33 17.62
C VAL A 799 10.77 -7.27 16.42
N LYS A 800 10.50 -8.56 16.67
CA LYS A 800 10.21 -9.53 15.62
C LYS A 800 9.04 -9.05 14.75
N TYR A 801 9.20 -9.11 13.43
CA TYR A 801 8.15 -8.75 12.47
C TYR A 801 6.99 -9.74 12.56
N SER A 802 5.75 -9.23 12.60
CA SER A 802 4.51 -10.00 12.57
C SER A 802 3.37 -9.16 12.00
N GLN A 803 2.22 -9.78 11.74
CA GLN A 803 1.00 -9.03 11.48
C GLN A 803 0.62 -8.23 12.73
N LYS A 804 0.13 -7.00 12.54
CA LYS A 804 -0.39 -6.14 13.61
C LYS A 804 -1.86 -5.85 13.35
N HIS A 805 -2.68 -6.03 14.38
CA HIS A 805 -4.09 -5.64 14.35
C HIS A 805 -4.26 -4.28 15.03
N ARG A 806 -4.54 -3.27 14.23
CA ARG A 806 -4.65 -1.85 14.57
C ARG A 806 -6.09 -1.50 14.98
N LYS A 807 -6.56 -2.09 16.08
CA LYS A 807 -7.96 -2.05 16.54
C LYS A 807 -8.49 -0.66 16.88
N ASP A 808 -7.60 0.21 17.32
CA ASP A 808 -7.91 1.55 17.84
C ASP A 808 -7.42 2.66 16.90
N ASP A 809 -6.93 2.30 15.71
CA ASP A 809 -6.33 3.26 14.78
C ASP A 809 -7.27 3.58 13.63
N LEU A 810 -7.20 4.84 13.20
CA LEU A 810 -7.79 5.40 11.98
C LEU A 810 -6.67 5.60 10.95
N THR A 811 -6.95 5.37 9.68
CA THR A 811 -6.04 5.73 8.57
C THR A 811 -6.81 6.36 7.41
N TYR A 812 -6.13 7.15 6.59
CA TYR A 812 -6.74 7.85 5.46
C TYR A 812 -5.96 7.67 4.14
N SER A 813 -6.70 7.68 3.03
CA SER A 813 -6.17 7.67 1.66
C SER A 813 -5.79 9.06 1.18
N GLU A 814 -5.07 9.14 0.05
CA GLU A 814 -4.93 10.38 -0.73
C GLU A 814 -6.22 10.80 -1.45
N LEU A 815 -6.24 12.03 -1.97
CA LEU A 815 -7.42 12.69 -2.55
C LEU A 815 -7.80 12.12 -3.93
N PHE A 816 -9.10 11.93 -4.14
CA PHE A 816 -9.68 11.83 -5.48
C PHE A 816 -9.88 13.23 -6.08
N ASN A 817 -9.31 13.46 -7.27
CA ASN A 817 -9.53 14.70 -8.03
C ASN A 817 -10.48 14.42 -9.21
N SER A 818 -11.71 14.92 -9.09
CA SER A 818 -12.77 14.72 -10.10
C SER A 818 -12.52 15.51 -11.40
N GLU A 819 -11.97 16.72 -11.31
CA GLU A 819 -11.72 17.59 -12.49
C GLU A 819 -10.66 16.98 -13.42
N MET A 820 -9.56 16.48 -12.84
CA MET A 820 -8.47 15.84 -13.59
C MET A 820 -8.69 14.33 -13.80
N LYS A 821 -9.74 13.74 -13.19
CA LYS A 821 -9.98 12.30 -13.14
C LYS A 821 -8.76 11.50 -12.65
N ILE A 822 -8.09 12.02 -11.63
CA ILE A 822 -6.95 11.36 -10.98
C ILE A 822 -7.43 10.72 -9.68
N ASN A 823 -7.34 9.40 -9.61
CA ASN A 823 -7.78 8.62 -8.47
C ASN A 823 -6.62 8.21 -7.56
N ASN A 824 -6.40 8.92 -6.46
CA ASN A 824 -5.39 8.54 -5.46
C ASN A 824 -5.99 7.84 -4.23
N LEU A 825 -7.26 7.43 -4.26
CA LEU A 825 -7.90 6.67 -3.18
C LEU A 825 -7.19 5.35 -2.81
N PRO A 826 -6.48 4.65 -3.73
CA PRO A 826 -5.69 3.47 -3.38
C PRO A 826 -4.40 3.75 -2.59
N ILE A 827 -3.99 5.01 -2.48
CA ILE A 827 -2.67 5.40 -1.98
C ILE A 827 -2.75 5.80 -0.51
N PHE A 828 -2.04 5.05 0.34
CA PHE A 828 -1.90 5.25 1.78
C PHE A 828 -0.43 5.50 2.09
N ASN A 829 -0.06 6.78 2.16
CA ASN A 829 1.33 7.20 2.26
C ASN A 829 1.80 7.25 3.72
N ASN A 830 2.49 6.20 4.16
CA ASN A 830 3.01 6.08 5.52
C ASN A 830 4.07 7.13 5.87
N THR A 831 4.78 7.68 4.87
CA THR A 831 5.78 8.75 5.09
C THR A 831 5.15 10.04 5.62
N LYS A 832 3.84 10.23 5.43
CA LYS A 832 3.07 11.36 5.97
C LYS A 832 2.47 11.09 7.34
N ALA A 833 2.79 9.96 7.97
CA ALA A 833 2.13 9.49 9.19
C ALA A 833 0.60 9.51 9.06
N ASN A 834 0.06 8.81 8.05
CA ASN A 834 -1.34 8.89 7.66
C ASN A 834 -2.31 8.11 8.57
N TRP A 835 -2.03 8.02 9.87
CA TRP A 835 -2.88 7.34 10.86
C TRP A 835 -3.01 8.15 12.16
N LYS A 836 -4.07 7.86 12.92
CA LYS A 836 -4.29 8.39 14.27
C LYS A 836 -4.70 7.25 15.20
N SER A 837 -3.98 7.09 16.30
CA SER A 837 -4.27 6.08 17.33
C SER A 837 -5.15 6.65 18.43
N LEU A 838 -6.21 5.94 18.80
CA LEU A 838 -7.07 6.29 19.92
C LEU A 838 -6.67 5.53 21.20
N PRO A 839 -7.01 6.05 22.40
CA PRO A 839 -6.78 5.36 23.66
C PRO A 839 -7.49 4.00 23.74
N ILE A 840 -6.73 2.96 24.07
CA ILE A 840 -7.20 1.56 24.21
C ILE A 840 -8.40 1.44 25.18
N GLN A 841 -8.47 2.32 26.20
CA GLN A 841 -9.55 2.34 27.20
C GLN A 841 -10.95 2.60 26.60
N TYR A 842 -11.05 3.15 25.39
CA TYR A 842 -12.33 3.36 24.69
C TYR A 842 -12.89 2.08 24.07
N GLY A 843 -12.08 1.01 24.05
CA GLY A 843 -12.34 -0.23 23.33
C GLY A 843 -12.17 -0.07 21.82
N GLU A 844 -12.18 -1.20 21.12
CA GLU A 844 -11.93 -1.21 19.67
C GLU A 844 -12.99 -0.43 18.89
N ILE A 845 -12.54 0.24 17.81
CA ILE A 845 -13.42 0.97 16.90
C ILE A 845 -14.33 -0.02 16.17
N GLN A 846 -15.64 0.20 16.24
CA GLN A 846 -16.65 -0.64 15.59
C GLN A 846 -17.19 -0.01 14.31
N ARG A 847 -17.40 1.31 14.29
CA ARG A 847 -17.96 2.04 13.15
C ARG A 847 -17.49 3.50 13.13
N ILE A 848 -17.34 4.05 11.93
CA ILE A 848 -17.04 5.47 11.71
C ILE A 848 -18.07 6.05 10.76
N ILE A 849 -18.50 7.29 11.02
CA ILE A 849 -19.49 8.00 10.19
C ILE A 849 -19.00 9.42 9.99
N SER A 850 -18.90 9.87 8.74
CA SER A 850 -18.64 11.28 8.45
C SER A 850 -19.84 12.17 8.78
N THR A 851 -19.55 13.25 9.50
CA THR A 851 -20.48 14.35 9.81
C THR A 851 -20.06 15.61 9.05
N ASP A 852 -20.70 16.75 9.29
CA ASP A 852 -20.37 18.03 8.64
C ASP A 852 -18.93 18.48 8.96
N GLY A 853 -17.98 17.99 8.18
CA GLY A 853 -16.55 18.35 8.24
C GLY A 853 -15.71 17.64 9.31
N ASP A 854 -16.22 16.61 9.99
CA ASP A 854 -15.49 15.78 10.98
C ASP A 854 -15.98 14.32 10.91
N VAL A 855 -15.42 13.42 11.73
CA VAL A 855 -15.83 12.01 11.77
C VAL A 855 -16.26 11.61 13.18
N SER A 856 -17.49 11.12 13.32
CA SER A 856 -17.94 10.48 14.56
C SER A 856 -17.41 9.04 14.59
N VAL A 857 -16.62 8.72 15.61
CA VAL A 857 -15.99 7.41 15.80
C VAL A 857 -16.69 6.69 16.95
N PHE A 858 -17.29 5.55 16.64
CA PHE A 858 -18.01 4.71 17.57
C PHE A 858 -17.13 3.53 17.99
N CYS A 859 -16.65 3.59 19.22
CA CYS A 859 -15.90 2.52 19.87
C CYS A 859 -16.85 1.63 20.68
N THR A 860 -16.31 0.54 21.21
CA THR A 860 -17.09 -0.40 22.03
C THR A 860 -17.70 0.28 23.26
N ASP A 861 -16.94 1.15 23.93
CA ASP A 861 -17.31 1.77 25.21
C ASP A 861 -17.33 3.30 25.18
N LYS A 862 -16.94 3.94 24.07
CA LYS A 862 -16.91 5.41 23.94
C LYS A 862 -17.33 5.88 22.54
N VAL A 863 -17.92 7.07 22.46
CA VAL A 863 -18.10 7.81 21.21
C VAL A 863 -17.25 9.08 21.26
N ILE A 864 -16.48 9.31 20.20
CA ILE A 864 -15.62 10.50 20.07
C ILE A 864 -15.83 11.15 18.70
N ASN A 865 -15.41 12.41 18.57
CA ASN A 865 -15.34 13.10 17.29
C ASN A 865 -13.88 13.27 16.89
N GLN A 866 -13.45 12.60 15.82
CA GLN A 866 -12.17 12.85 15.18
C GLN A 866 -12.29 14.07 14.29
N LEU A 867 -11.45 15.09 14.54
CA LEU A 867 -11.48 16.31 13.75
C LEU A 867 -10.71 16.11 12.43
N TYR A 868 -11.24 16.70 11.35
CA TYR A 868 -10.65 16.64 10.01
C TYR A 868 -10.16 18.03 9.58
N GLY A 869 -8.85 18.17 9.31
CA GLY A 869 -8.26 19.47 8.93
C GLY A 869 -8.31 20.53 10.05
N LYS A 870 -8.48 20.13 11.30
CA LYS A 870 -8.65 21.02 12.46
C LYS A 870 -7.87 20.51 13.67
N SER A 871 -7.38 21.41 14.51
CA SER A 871 -6.72 21.10 15.79
C SER A 871 -7.41 21.81 16.96
N VAL A 872 -7.27 21.25 18.16
CA VAL A 872 -7.81 21.85 19.38
C VAL A 872 -6.75 22.76 20.00
N LEU A 873 -7.10 24.04 20.15
CA LEU A 873 -6.29 25.06 20.82
C LEU A 873 -6.85 25.29 22.22
N MET A 874 -6.09 24.94 23.24
CA MET A 874 -6.46 25.21 24.63
C MET A 874 -5.95 26.60 25.03
N ASP A 875 -6.85 27.46 25.53
CA ASP A 875 -6.44 28.73 26.13
C ASP A 875 -5.83 28.54 27.53
N LEU A 876 -5.20 29.59 28.09
CA LEU A 876 -4.56 29.53 29.41
C LEU A 876 -5.55 29.25 30.56
N THR A 877 -6.85 29.33 30.30
CA THR A 877 -7.93 29.03 31.26
C THR A 877 -8.55 27.65 31.07
N GLY A 878 -8.05 26.86 30.09
CA GLY A 878 -8.52 25.51 29.82
C GLY A 878 -9.73 25.42 28.88
N ASN A 879 -10.16 26.52 28.24
CA ASN A 879 -11.21 26.43 27.21
C ASN A 879 -10.61 25.95 25.88
N GLU A 880 -11.31 25.01 25.25
CA GLU A 880 -10.96 24.47 23.95
C GLU A 880 -11.57 25.31 22.81
N ASN A 881 -10.73 25.93 22.00
CA ASN A 881 -11.11 26.49 20.69
C ASN A 881 -10.65 25.55 19.57
N VAL A 882 -11.31 25.60 18.41
CA VAL A 882 -10.94 24.78 17.25
C VAL A 882 -10.31 25.69 16.18
N GLY A 883 -9.08 25.38 15.78
CA GLY A 883 -8.35 26.08 14.72
C GLY A 883 -8.15 25.19 13.48
N ILE A 884 -7.82 25.81 12.34
CA ILE A 884 -7.47 25.09 11.10
C ILE A 884 -6.10 24.42 11.28
N SER A 885 -5.95 23.21 10.76
CA SER A 885 -4.71 22.44 10.77
C SER A 885 -4.36 21.96 9.36
N ASN A 886 -3.05 21.78 9.10
CA ASN A 886 -2.57 21.14 7.87
C ASN A 886 -2.65 19.60 7.95
N GLU A 887 -2.90 19.05 9.14
CA GLU A 887 -3.08 17.62 9.34
C GLU A 887 -4.45 17.16 8.83
N VAL A 888 -4.48 16.07 8.08
CA VAL A 888 -5.74 15.48 7.57
C VAL A 888 -6.58 14.95 8.74
N LEU A 889 -5.97 14.16 9.64
CA LEU A 889 -6.55 13.74 10.90
C LEU A 889 -5.91 14.53 12.04
N GLY A 890 -6.58 15.58 12.49
CA GLY A 890 -6.09 16.42 13.57
C GLY A 890 -6.35 15.80 14.96
N ASP A 891 -6.67 16.64 15.93
CA ASP A 891 -7.02 16.17 17.28
C ASP A 891 -8.42 15.54 17.30
N TYR A 892 -8.74 14.84 18.39
CA TYR A 892 -10.09 14.31 18.61
C TYR A 892 -10.69 14.91 19.87
N ARG A 893 -12.02 15.07 19.87
CA ARG A 893 -12.80 15.49 21.04
C ARG A 893 -13.49 14.29 21.66
N VAL A 894 -13.24 14.09 22.95
CA VAL A 894 -13.92 13.06 23.75
C VAL A 894 -15.23 13.63 24.25
N LEU A 895 -16.33 12.88 24.07
CA LEU A 895 -17.63 13.31 24.58
C LEU A 895 -17.76 12.96 26.08
N PRO A 896 -18.46 13.78 26.88
CA PRO A 896 -18.54 13.62 28.34
C PRO A 896 -19.48 12.48 28.79
N TYR A 897 -19.74 11.51 27.92
CA TYR A 897 -20.65 10.39 28.16
C TYR A 897 -19.89 9.07 28.11
N GLU A 898 -20.26 8.11 28.95
CA GLU A 898 -19.69 6.76 28.97
C GLU A 898 -20.52 5.80 28.09
N TYR A 899 -20.86 6.24 26.88
CA TYR A 899 -21.62 5.45 25.91
C TYR A 899 -20.75 5.02 24.74
N GLY A 900 -20.93 3.78 24.29
CA GLY A 900 -20.37 3.24 23.05
C GLY A 900 -21.44 2.52 22.23
N ILE A 901 -21.03 1.58 21.37
CA ILE A 901 -21.96 0.75 20.59
C ILE A 901 -21.81 -0.76 20.84
N SER A 902 -21.08 -1.13 21.90
CA SER A 902 -20.77 -2.54 22.19
C SER A 902 -20.16 -3.22 20.95
N ASN A 903 -20.79 -4.27 20.42
CA ASN A 903 -20.37 -4.94 19.19
C ASN A 903 -21.50 -4.96 18.14
N ASN A 904 -22.33 -3.91 18.13
CA ASN A 904 -23.54 -3.79 17.31
C ASN A 904 -23.46 -2.59 16.33
N PRO A 905 -22.46 -2.55 15.42
CA PRO A 905 -22.32 -1.46 14.46
C PRO A 905 -23.55 -1.31 13.57
N GLU A 906 -24.32 -2.36 13.33
CA GLU A 906 -25.56 -2.37 12.54
C GLU A 906 -26.67 -1.47 13.09
N SER A 907 -26.61 -1.12 14.39
CA SER A 907 -27.62 -0.28 15.03
C SER A 907 -27.46 1.21 14.70
N VAL A 908 -26.29 1.60 14.19
CA VAL A 908 -25.96 3.00 13.93
C VAL A 908 -26.57 3.46 12.61
N VAL A 909 -27.31 4.57 12.63
CA VAL A 909 -27.86 5.20 11.42
C VAL A 909 -27.72 6.71 11.51
N LYS A 910 -27.33 7.34 10.41
CA LYS A 910 -27.24 8.81 10.30
C LYS A 910 -28.50 9.31 9.59
N PHE A 911 -29.14 10.32 10.15
CA PHE A 911 -30.16 11.11 9.49
C PHE A 911 -29.90 12.59 9.76
N SER A 912 -29.64 13.37 8.70
CA SER A 912 -29.18 14.76 8.82
C SER A 912 -27.98 14.85 9.77
N ASN A 913 -28.04 15.71 10.79
CA ASN A 913 -27.01 15.89 11.82
C ASN A 913 -27.20 15.01 13.07
N MET A 914 -28.18 14.11 13.04
CA MET A 914 -28.43 13.14 14.10
C MET A 914 -27.87 11.77 13.72
N ILE A 915 -27.27 11.09 14.71
CA ILE A 915 -26.83 9.70 14.57
C ILE A 915 -27.51 8.89 15.67
N PHE A 916 -28.39 7.98 15.30
CA PHE A 916 -29.05 7.05 16.21
C PHE A 916 -28.23 5.79 16.35
N PHE A 917 -28.17 5.22 17.55
CA PHE A 917 -27.41 4.00 17.83
C PHE A 917 -27.87 3.34 19.14
N THR A 918 -27.36 2.14 19.40
CA THR A 918 -27.63 1.42 20.65
C THR A 918 -26.35 1.05 21.38
N ASP A 919 -26.36 1.16 22.71
CA ASP A 919 -25.37 0.57 23.60
C ASP A 919 -26.01 -0.63 24.30
N LYS A 920 -25.88 -1.81 23.68
CA LYS A 920 -26.49 -3.03 24.19
C LYS A 920 -25.95 -3.45 25.55
N LYS A 921 -24.65 -3.30 25.81
CA LYS A 921 -24.01 -3.58 27.11
C LYS A 921 -24.64 -2.77 28.24
N ARG A 922 -25.02 -1.51 27.96
CA ARG A 922 -25.69 -0.62 28.93
C ARG A 922 -27.22 -0.61 28.81
N ASN A 923 -27.78 -1.36 27.87
CA ASN A 923 -29.21 -1.40 27.54
C ASN A 923 -29.80 -0.01 27.19
N LYS A 924 -29.06 0.78 26.41
CA LYS A 924 -29.45 2.15 26.03
C LYS A 924 -29.69 2.29 24.53
N ILE A 925 -30.72 3.06 24.19
CA ILE A 925 -31.02 3.53 22.85
C ILE A 925 -30.74 5.03 22.85
N LEU A 926 -29.90 5.49 21.92
CA LEU A 926 -29.25 6.78 21.99
C LEU A 926 -29.37 7.52 20.66
N VAL A 927 -29.38 8.85 20.73
CA VAL A 927 -29.19 9.73 19.59
C VAL A 927 -28.08 10.73 19.90
N LYS A 928 -27.14 10.88 18.97
CA LYS A 928 -26.11 11.91 19.00
C LYS A 928 -26.51 13.06 18.08
N SER A 929 -26.50 14.29 18.59
CA SER A 929 -26.68 15.50 17.79
C SER A 929 -25.51 16.44 18.06
N GLY A 930 -24.64 16.62 17.07
CA GLY A 930 -23.38 17.35 17.24
C GLY A 930 -22.49 16.68 18.31
N ASN A 931 -22.33 17.33 19.46
CA ASN A 931 -21.52 16.84 20.60
C ASN A 931 -22.37 16.31 21.77
N GLU A 932 -23.70 16.36 21.67
CA GLU A 932 -24.60 15.90 22.72
C GLU A 932 -25.13 14.50 22.41
N ILE A 933 -25.27 13.68 23.45
CA ILE A 933 -25.88 12.35 23.35
C ILE A 933 -27.08 12.32 24.28
N THR A 934 -28.24 11.97 23.74
CA THR A 934 -29.53 11.89 24.46
C THR A 934 -30.02 10.45 24.50
N GLU A 935 -30.51 10.03 25.66
CA GLU A 935 -31.18 8.73 25.86
C GLU A 935 -32.62 8.76 25.38
N LEU A 936 -32.97 7.86 24.46
CA LEU A 936 -34.34 7.68 23.97
C LEU A 936 -35.16 6.79 24.91
N ASN A 937 -34.50 5.84 25.58
CA ASN A 937 -35.10 5.01 26.63
C ASN A 937 -34.61 5.43 28.03
N ALA A 938 -34.75 6.71 28.36
CA ALA A 938 -34.56 7.18 29.73
C ALA A 938 -35.60 6.56 30.69
N ILE A 939 -35.36 6.61 32.01
CA ILE A 939 -36.24 6.03 33.05
C ILE A 939 -37.68 6.58 32.97
N ASN A 940 -37.85 7.82 32.50
CA ASN A 940 -39.14 8.49 32.34
C ASN A 940 -39.69 8.44 30.89
N SER A 941 -39.13 7.57 30.03
CA SER A 941 -39.57 7.43 28.65
C SER A 941 -40.97 6.80 28.51
N GLY A 942 -41.41 6.04 29.52
CA GLY A 942 -42.64 5.25 29.49
C GLY A 942 -42.43 3.84 28.93
N TYR A 943 -41.27 3.56 28.32
CA TYR A 943 -40.95 2.26 27.74
C TYR A 943 -39.57 1.75 28.17
N TYR A 944 -39.12 2.16 29.35
CA TYR A 944 -37.80 1.85 29.89
C TYR A 944 -37.61 0.35 30.16
N HIS A 945 -38.50 -0.27 30.92
CA HIS A 945 -38.36 -1.67 31.32
C HIS A 945 -38.48 -2.62 30.13
N GLU A 946 -39.47 -2.38 29.27
CA GLU A 946 -39.70 -3.17 28.07
C GLU A 946 -38.57 -3.01 27.05
N SER A 947 -38.07 -1.78 26.81
CA SER A 947 -36.93 -1.60 25.90
C SER A 947 -35.65 -2.28 26.42
N ILE A 948 -35.39 -2.28 27.74
CA ILE A 948 -34.27 -3.02 28.33
C ILE A 948 -34.44 -4.52 28.10
N LYS A 949 -35.63 -5.06 28.39
CA LYS A 949 -35.92 -6.48 28.17
C LYS A 949 -35.69 -6.86 26.71
N LEU A 950 -36.22 -6.04 25.79
CA LEU A 950 -36.08 -6.22 24.36
C LEU A 950 -34.62 -6.23 23.91
N LEU A 951 -33.80 -5.28 24.36
CA LEU A 951 -32.38 -5.22 24.03
C LEU A 951 -31.59 -6.43 24.57
N ARG A 952 -31.99 -7.00 25.72
CA ARG A 952 -31.36 -8.19 26.29
C ARG A 952 -31.71 -9.47 25.54
N GLU A 953 -32.97 -9.60 25.12
CA GLU A 953 -33.48 -10.78 24.42
C GLU A 953 -33.09 -10.78 22.94
N THR A 954 -33.00 -9.60 22.32
CA THR A 954 -32.68 -9.47 20.90
C THR A 954 -31.23 -9.77 20.62
N GLN A 955 -30.91 -10.62 19.63
CA GLN A 955 -29.53 -10.87 19.25
C GLN A 955 -28.99 -9.79 18.29
N SER A 956 -29.74 -9.46 17.24
CA SER A 956 -29.33 -8.58 16.13
C SER A 956 -30.19 -7.33 16.04
N LEU A 957 -29.56 -6.16 15.85
CA LEU A 957 -30.20 -4.84 15.94
C LEU A 957 -29.96 -3.99 14.68
N LEU A 958 -30.88 -3.89 13.72
CA LEU A 958 -30.65 -3.09 12.51
C LEU A 958 -31.29 -1.70 12.63
N GLY A 959 -30.52 -0.63 12.51
CA GLY A 959 -31.04 0.74 12.53
C GLY A 959 -31.48 1.24 11.16
N SER A 960 -32.61 1.94 11.09
CA SER A 960 -33.08 2.69 9.92
C SER A 960 -33.86 3.94 10.36
N PHE A 961 -34.05 4.91 9.49
CA PHE A 961 -34.83 6.11 9.80
C PHE A 961 -35.92 6.31 8.74
N ASN A 962 -37.18 6.36 9.16
CA ASN A 962 -38.31 6.67 8.28
C ASN A 962 -38.55 8.19 8.30
N GLU A 963 -38.12 8.85 7.23
CA GLU A 963 -38.18 10.31 7.10
C GLU A 963 -39.62 10.84 6.99
N GLU A 964 -40.48 10.14 6.26
CA GLU A 964 -41.87 10.55 6.01
C GLU A 964 -42.64 10.71 7.32
N ASN A 965 -42.39 9.82 8.28
CA ASN A 965 -43.05 9.79 9.58
C ASN A 965 -42.19 10.36 10.73
N SER A 966 -40.93 10.75 10.45
CA SER A 966 -39.95 11.18 11.46
C SER A 966 -39.76 10.15 12.59
N GLU A 967 -39.64 8.87 12.20
CA GLU A 967 -39.50 7.73 13.12
C GLU A 967 -38.14 7.06 12.97
N TYR A 968 -37.46 6.81 14.10
CA TYR A 968 -36.30 5.92 14.15
C TYR A 968 -36.77 4.47 14.30
N TYR A 969 -36.36 3.61 13.37
CA TYR A 969 -36.69 2.20 13.33
C TYR A 969 -35.52 1.35 13.81
N ILE A 970 -35.83 0.46 14.75
CA ILE A 970 -34.90 -0.53 15.28
C ILE A 970 -35.44 -1.90 14.92
N GLY A 971 -34.86 -2.52 13.90
CA GLY A 971 -35.11 -3.88 13.51
C GLY A 971 -34.51 -4.88 14.50
N LEU A 972 -35.31 -5.84 14.94
CA LEU A 972 -35.02 -6.81 15.98
C LEU A 972 -35.09 -8.23 15.39
N ASP A 973 -33.96 -8.92 15.37
CA ASP A 973 -33.83 -10.32 14.93
C ASP A 973 -34.51 -10.67 13.59
N HIS A 974 -34.56 -9.71 12.65
CA HIS A 974 -35.17 -9.90 11.33
C HIS A 974 -36.67 -10.24 11.36
N ASN A 975 -37.39 -9.94 12.45
CA ASN A 975 -38.80 -10.32 12.62
C ASN A 975 -39.72 -9.18 13.10
N LYS A 976 -39.16 -8.12 13.70
CA LYS A 976 -39.94 -7.01 14.24
C LYS A 976 -39.17 -5.71 14.12
N VAL A 977 -39.88 -4.59 14.01
CA VAL A 977 -39.34 -3.24 14.05
C VAL A 977 -39.97 -2.49 15.22
N LEU A 978 -39.15 -1.84 16.05
CA LEU A 978 -39.60 -0.91 17.08
C LEU A 978 -39.46 0.53 16.56
N ALA A 979 -40.54 1.32 16.64
CA ALA A 979 -40.56 2.70 16.19
C ALA A 979 -40.45 3.69 17.36
N TYR A 980 -39.55 4.67 17.21
CA TYR A 980 -39.46 5.84 18.08
C TYR A 980 -39.76 7.11 17.28
N SER A 981 -40.80 7.84 17.67
CA SER A 981 -41.18 9.08 16.99
C SER A 981 -40.48 10.29 17.59
N LEU A 982 -39.88 11.12 16.73
CA LEU A 982 -39.33 12.42 17.15
C LEU A 982 -40.44 13.43 17.49
N LEU A 983 -41.65 13.24 16.95
CA LEU A 983 -42.80 14.11 17.20
C LEU A 983 -43.36 13.88 18.61
N SER A 984 -43.69 12.63 18.94
CA SER A 984 -44.21 12.24 20.26
C SER A 984 -43.13 12.16 21.35
N LYS A 985 -41.85 12.16 20.96
CA LYS A 985 -40.69 11.97 21.84
C LYS A 985 -40.83 10.69 22.69
N GLY A 986 -41.13 9.58 22.03
CA GLY A 986 -41.37 8.29 22.68
C GLY A 986 -41.54 7.14 21.68
N PHE A 987 -41.57 5.93 22.21
CA PHE A 987 -41.84 4.72 21.43
C PHE A 987 -43.31 4.64 21.08
N THR A 988 -43.65 4.48 19.81
CA THR A 988 -45.03 4.62 19.32
C THR A 988 -45.67 3.27 19.05
N ALA A 989 -44.99 2.39 18.31
CA ALA A 989 -45.53 1.10 17.95
C ALA A 989 -44.44 0.08 17.63
N GLN A 990 -44.87 -1.17 17.47
CA GLN A 990 -44.08 -2.25 16.91
C GLN A 990 -44.70 -2.71 15.58
N TYR A 991 -43.86 -3.04 14.61
CA TYR A 991 -44.29 -3.60 13.33
C TYR A 991 -43.71 -5.00 13.18
N THR A 992 -44.57 -6.00 13.00
CA THR A 992 -44.17 -7.41 13.00
C THR A 992 -44.19 -7.95 11.58
N TYR A 993 -43.00 -8.12 11.01
CA TYR A 993 -42.80 -8.72 9.70
C TYR A 993 -41.34 -9.17 9.55
N LYS A 994 -41.11 -10.18 8.71
CA LYS A 994 -39.75 -10.63 8.42
C LYS A 994 -39.03 -9.71 7.44
N PHE A 995 -37.74 -9.47 7.65
CA PHE A 995 -36.92 -8.66 6.75
C PHE A 995 -35.47 -9.13 6.73
N ASP A 996 -34.80 -8.92 5.60
CA ASP A 996 -33.35 -9.12 5.44
C ASP A 996 -32.60 -7.83 5.82
N TYR A 997 -33.14 -6.68 5.38
CA TYR A 997 -32.55 -5.35 5.54
C TYR A 997 -33.64 -4.27 5.53
N ILE A 998 -33.40 -3.14 6.19
CA ILE A 998 -34.26 -1.95 6.17
C ILE A 998 -33.40 -0.70 5.89
N LEU A 999 -33.92 0.23 5.09
CA LEU A 999 -33.20 1.43 4.64
C LEU A 999 -34.16 2.62 4.53
N GLY A 1000 -33.83 3.72 5.20
CA GLY A 1000 -34.35 5.05 4.88
C GLY A 1000 -33.46 5.73 3.85
N SER A 1001 -34.06 6.31 2.81
CA SER A 1001 -33.32 7.04 1.78
C SER A 1001 -34.22 7.96 0.96
N TYR A 1002 -33.77 9.16 0.62
CA TYR A 1002 -34.47 10.14 -0.23
C TYR A 1002 -35.94 10.37 0.17
N GLY A 1003 -36.22 10.47 1.48
CA GLY A 1003 -37.59 10.69 1.98
C GLY A 1003 -38.50 9.45 1.96
N LYS A 1004 -38.00 8.29 1.53
CA LYS A 1004 -38.73 7.02 1.46
C LYS A 1004 -38.13 5.98 2.41
N HIS A 1005 -38.93 5.00 2.82
CA HIS A 1005 -38.46 3.83 3.57
C HIS A 1005 -38.60 2.56 2.73
N PHE A 1006 -37.58 1.71 2.78
CA PHE A 1006 -37.51 0.45 2.05
C PHE A 1006 -37.26 -0.71 3.00
N SER A 1007 -37.94 -1.81 2.72
CA SER A 1007 -37.73 -3.11 3.36
C SER A 1007 -37.37 -4.15 2.33
N ALA A 1008 -36.36 -4.96 2.63
CA ALA A 1008 -35.98 -6.10 1.80
C ALA A 1008 -36.39 -7.41 2.48
N TYR A 1009 -36.89 -8.37 1.71
CA TYR A 1009 -37.21 -9.71 2.20
C TYR A 1009 -37.03 -10.75 1.08
N GLN A 1010 -36.28 -11.82 1.37
CA GLN A 1010 -35.91 -12.84 0.39
C GLN A 1010 -35.27 -12.26 -0.88
N GLY A 1011 -34.44 -11.24 -0.70
CA GLY A 1011 -33.75 -10.53 -1.79
C GLY A 1011 -34.65 -9.63 -2.64
N ARG A 1012 -35.95 -9.55 -2.36
CA ARG A 1012 -36.90 -8.63 -3.01
C ARG A 1012 -36.92 -7.31 -2.25
N ILE A 1013 -37.10 -6.22 -2.98
CA ILE A 1013 -37.11 -4.86 -2.42
C ILE A 1013 -38.52 -4.30 -2.49
N TYR A 1014 -38.99 -3.79 -1.36
CA TYR A 1014 -40.29 -3.16 -1.20
C TYR A 1014 -40.10 -1.72 -0.72
N GLN A 1015 -40.92 -0.80 -1.22
CA GLN A 1015 -41.10 0.52 -0.62
C GLN A 1015 -42.25 0.41 0.39
N ASP A 1016 -42.00 0.84 1.61
CA ASP A 1016 -42.99 0.72 2.68
C ASP A 1016 -44.04 1.83 2.59
N GLU A 1017 -45.25 1.52 3.07
CA GLU A 1017 -46.35 2.47 3.25
C GLU A 1017 -46.92 3.12 1.97
N VAL A 1018 -46.93 2.37 0.87
CA VAL A 1018 -47.38 2.89 -0.44
C VAL A 1018 -48.75 2.36 -0.86
N THR A 1019 -49.08 1.10 -0.54
CA THR A 1019 -50.27 0.45 -1.11
C THR A 1019 -51.56 0.88 -0.42
N GLU A 1020 -52.70 0.66 -1.10
CA GLU A 1020 -54.04 0.83 -0.51
C GLU A 1020 -54.48 -0.38 0.33
N ASN A 1021 -53.76 -1.51 0.25
CA ASN A 1021 -53.93 -2.62 1.20
C ASN A 1021 -53.13 -2.29 2.46
N TYR A 1022 -53.77 -2.37 3.62
CA TYR A 1022 -53.18 -2.06 4.91
C TYR A 1022 -52.60 -3.30 5.62
N ASN A 1023 -51.63 -3.10 6.52
CA ASN A 1023 -50.95 -4.12 7.33
C ASN A 1023 -50.39 -5.33 6.55
N SER A 1024 -50.03 -5.11 5.28
CA SER A 1024 -49.37 -6.08 4.40
C SER A 1024 -47.93 -5.64 4.14
N PHE A 1025 -46.99 -6.02 5.02
CA PHE A 1025 -45.60 -5.58 4.95
C PHE A 1025 -44.72 -6.54 4.14
N ALA A 1026 -43.83 -5.98 3.31
CA ALA A 1026 -42.81 -6.72 2.55
C ALA A 1026 -43.34 -7.97 1.79
N GLY A 1027 -44.57 -7.90 1.27
CA GLY A 1027 -45.21 -9.00 0.55
C GLY A 1027 -45.56 -10.24 1.40
N GLN A 1028 -45.66 -10.10 2.72
CA GLN A 1028 -46.12 -11.13 3.65
C GLN A 1028 -47.64 -11.08 3.85
N SER A 1029 -48.19 -12.07 4.56
CA SER A 1029 -49.62 -12.10 4.90
C SER A 1029 -50.02 -10.90 5.76
N LEU A 1030 -51.32 -10.60 5.80
CA LEU A 1030 -51.87 -9.56 6.67
C LEU A 1030 -51.47 -9.78 8.12
N GLN A 1031 -51.02 -8.70 8.75
CA GLN A 1031 -50.62 -8.69 10.15
C GLN A 1031 -51.77 -8.18 11.03
N GLU A 1032 -51.99 -8.84 12.16
CA GLU A 1032 -52.97 -8.42 13.15
C GLU A 1032 -52.55 -7.08 13.77
N ALA A 1033 -53.46 -6.11 13.79
CA ALA A 1033 -53.31 -4.89 14.58
C ALA A 1033 -53.67 -5.17 16.03
N ARG A 1034 -52.90 -4.61 16.97
CA ARG A 1034 -53.15 -4.74 18.40
C ARG A 1034 -52.93 -3.42 19.13
N ILE A 1035 -53.86 -3.06 20.02
CA ILE A 1035 -53.74 -1.89 20.90
C ILE A 1035 -54.12 -2.30 22.32
N SER A 1036 -53.25 -2.08 23.30
CA SER A 1036 -53.54 -2.36 24.71
C SER A 1036 -53.44 -1.09 25.55
N PHE A 1037 -54.41 -0.83 26.41
CA PHE A 1037 -54.45 0.32 27.31
C PHE A 1037 -55.13 -0.01 28.63
N VAL A 1038 -55.06 0.93 29.59
CA VAL A 1038 -55.65 0.75 30.92
C VAL A 1038 -56.76 1.77 31.15
N VAL A 1039 -57.89 1.28 31.65
CA VAL A 1039 -59.01 2.06 32.14
C VAL A 1039 -58.90 2.13 33.67
N ASN A 1040 -58.56 3.32 34.17
CA ASN A 1040 -58.32 3.57 35.59
C ASN A 1040 -59.13 4.79 36.06
N PRO A 1041 -60.35 4.61 36.61
CA PRO A 1041 -61.21 5.74 36.97
C PRO A 1041 -60.69 6.52 38.17
N LYS A 1042 -60.16 5.82 39.19
CA LYS A 1042 -59.63 6.41 40.41
C LYS A 1042 -58.72 5.43 41.16
N PHE A 1043 -57.65 5.95 41.74
CA PHE A 1043 -56.75 5.16 42.58
C PHE A 1043 -57.45 4.55 43.80
N ASN A 1044 -57.24 3.25 44.01
CA ASN A 1044 -57.60 2.46 45.19
C ASN A 1044 -59.09 2.21 45.46
N ASN A 1045 -59.96 2.39 44.46
CA ASN A 1045 -61.38 2.02 44.53
C ASN A 1045 -61.65 0.88 43.55
N ASP A 1046 -62.52 -0.06 43.92
CA ASP A 1046 -63.00 -1.07 42.99
C ASP A 1046 -64.14 -0.50 42.13
N PHE A 1047 -64.08 -0.75 40.84
CA PHE A 1047 -65.09 -0.33 39.87
C PHE A 1047 -65.74 -1.54 39.23
N VAL A 1048 -67.01 -1.38 38.92
CA VAL A 1048 -67.77 -2.26 38.05
C VAL A 1048 -67.73 -1.65 36.65
N TYR A 1049 -67.15 -2.37 35.70
CA TYR A 1049 -67.10 -1.94 34.30
C TYR A 1049 -68.31 -2.51 33.57
N LYS A 1050 -69.09 -1.64 32.91
CA LYS A 1050 -70.42 -1.96 32.40
C LYS A 1050 -70.48 -2.11 30.90
N ALA A 1051 -69.82 -1.21 30.17
CA ALA A 1051 -69.88 -1.19 28.73
C ALA A 1051 -68.61 -0.55 28.15
N LEU A 1052 -68.31 -0.93 26.92
CA LEU A 1052 -67.24 -0.40 26.08
C LEU A 1052 -67.87 0.30 24.86
N MET A 1053 -67.40 1.49 24.57
CA MET A 1053 -67.79 2.29 23.42
C MET A 1053 -66.54 2.62 22.61
N LEU A 1054 -66.46 2.08 21.40
CA LEU A 1054 -65.35 2.32 20.49
C LEU A 1054 -65.73 3.44 19.51
N GLN A 1055 -64.94 4.51 19.49
CA GLN A 1055 -65.00 5.50 18.42
C GLN A 1055 -64.07 5.03 17.30
N SER A 1056 -64.63 4.27 16.36
CA SER A 1056 -63.92 3.62 15.26
C SER A 1056 -64.85 3.56 14.05
N ASN A 1057 -64.32 3.36 12.84
CA ASN A 1057 -65.13 2.99 11.68
C ASN A 1057 -65.58 1.53 11.69
N THR A 1058 -64.96 0.67 12.51
CA THR A 1058 -65.30 -0.75 12.59
C THR A 1058 -65.23 -1.27 14.03
N PRO A 1059 -65.95 -2.35 14.39
CA PRO A 1059 -65.75 -3.00 15.67
C PRO A 1059 -64.45 -3.82 15.68
N TRP A 1060 -63.90 -4.04 16.87
CA TRP A 1060 -62.64 -4.76 17.12
C TRP A 1060 -62.89 -5.91 18.09
N ASN A 1061 -62.08 -6.97 18.00
CA ASN A 1061 -62.09 -8.02 19.03
C ASN A 1061 -61.53 -7.45 20.32
N VAL A 1062 -62.08 -7.87 21.45
CA VAL A 1062 -61.73 -7.31 22.76
C VAL A 1062 -61.33 -8.41 23.72
N GLU A 1063 -60.14 -8.27 24.29
CA GLU A 1063 -59.72 -9.00 25.49
C GLU A 1063 -59.64 -8.04 26.66
N ILE A 1064 -60.19 -8.44 27.80
CA ILE A 1064 -60.26 -7.63 29.01
C ILE A 1064 -59.66 -8.41 30.17
N SER A 1065 -58.83 -7.72 30.96
CA SER A 1065 -58.29 -8.26 32.20
C SER A 1065 -58.36 -7.23 33.32
N THR A 1066 -58.89 -7.62 34.47
CA THR A 1066 -58.80 -6.86 35.72
C THR A 1066 -57.89 -7.60 36.71
N ASN A 1067 -57.62 -6.99 37.87
CA ASN A 1067 -56.93 -7.67 38.96
C ASN A 1067 -57.70 -8.85 39.58
N LEU A 1068 -58.93 -9.13 39.14
CA LEU A 1068 -59.79 -10.19 39.69
C LEU A 1068 -60.22 -11.22 38.64
N THR A 1069 -60.48 -10.77 37.41
CA THR A 1069 -61.21 -11.54 36.40
C THR A 1069 -60.78 -11.15 34.99
N ASN A 1070 -60.92 -12.06 34.04
CA ASN A 1070 -60.69 -11.80 32.61
C ASN A 1070 -61.97 -12.10 31.83
N SER A 1071 -62.12 -11.50 30.65
CA SER A 1071 -63.22 -11.73 29.71
C SER A 1071 -62.74 -11.44 28.29
N GLU A 1072 -63.36 -12.04 27.28
CA GLU A 1072 -63.10 -11.78 25.86
C GLU A 1072 -64.42 -11.79 25.08
N PHE A 1073 -64.52 -10.99 24.03
CA PHE A 1073 -65.66 -11.01 23.13
C PHE A 1073 -65.28 -10.54 21.71
N SER A 1074 -65.97 -11.14 20.74
CA SER A 1074 -65.75 -10.88 19.31
C SER A 1074 -66.28 -9.51 18.87
N GLU A 1075 -65.69 -8.94 17.82
CA GLU A 1075 -66.19 -7.74 17.15
C GLU A 1075 -67.66 -7.84 16.70
N THR A 1076 -68.20 -9.06 16.54
CA THR A 1076 -69.58 -9.31 16.11
C THR A 1076 -70.64 -8.96 17.15
N VAL A 1077 -70.27 -8.77 18.43
CA VAL A 1077 -71.25 -8.45 19.50
C VAL A 1077 -71.53 -6.96 19.61
N PHE A 1078 -70.74 -6.12 18.94
CA PHE A 1078 -70.94 -4.68 18.95
C PHE A 1078 -72.18 -4.28 18.15
N THR A 1079 -72.90 -3.30 18.68
CA THR A 1079 -74.01 -2.64 18.00
C THR A 1079 -73.67 -1.18 17.75
N GLU A 1080 -73.91 -0.69 16.55
CA GLU A 1080 -73.70 0.71 16.21
C GLU A 1080 -74.77 1.55 16.92
N LYS A 1081 -74.34 2.49 17.78
CA LYS A 1081 -75.21 3.45 18.47
C LYS A 1081 -74.64 4.85 18.30
N GLU A 1082 -75.39 5.70 17.60
CA GLU A 1082 -75.00 7.07 17.23
C GLU A 1082 -73.72 7.12 16.37
N SER A 1083 -72.55 7.28 16.99
CA SER A 1083 -71.22 7.35 16.34
C SER A 1083 -70.19 6.46 17.03
N PHE A 1084 -70.66 5.49 17.83
CA PHE A 1084 -69.83 4.54 18.57
C PHE A 1084 -70.30 3.12 18.32
N TYR A 1085 -69.36 2.18 18.32
CA TYR A 1085 -69.68 0.77 18.48
C TYR A 1085 -69.81 0.47 19.97
N TYR A 1086 -71.01 0.08 20.39
CA TYR A 1086 -71.37 -0.19 21.79
C TYR A 1086 -71.46 -1.70 22.04
N SER A 1087 -70.77 -2.16 23.09
CA SER A 1087 -70.97 -3.49 23.68
C SER A 1087 -71.00 -3.40 25.20
N GLU A 1088 -71.80 -4.24 25.85
CA GLU A 1088 -71.72 -4.41 27.30
C GLU A 1088 -70.51 -5.29 27.67
N ILE A 1089 -70.02 -5.17 28.91
CA ILE A 1089 -68.90 -5.94 29.43
C ILE A 1089 -69.40 -6.89 30.52
N HIS A 1090 -69.17 -8.19 30.33
CA HIS A 1090 -69.62 -9.25 31.23
C HIS A 1090 -68.49 -10.22 31.58
N ARG A 1091 -68.54 -10.83 32.77
CA ARG A 1091 -67.50 -11.74 33.29
C ARG A 1091 -67.67 -13.20 32.81
N ASP A 1092 -68.90 -13.68 32.70
CA ASP A 1092 -69.20 -15.11 32.57
C ASP A 1092 -69.73 -15.44 31.15
N ASN A 1093 -69.26 -16.56 30.58
CA ASN A 1093 -69.62 -17.04 29.24
C ASN A 1093 -70.77 -18.08 29.25
N VAL A 1094 -71.43 -18.29 30.40
CA VAL A 1094 -72.41 -19.37 30.58
C VAL A 1094 -73.64 -18.87 31.35
N GLY A 1095 -74.75 -18.67 30.64
CA GLY A 1095 -76.05 -18.33 31.23
C GLY A 1095 -77.21 -18.39 30.22
N ILE A 1096 -78.33 -18.98 30.62
CA ILE A 1096 -79.55 -19.26 29.81
C ILE A 1096 -80.47 -18.01 29.69
N LEU A 1097 -79.96 -16.79 29.88
CA LEU A 1097 -80.80 -15.60 30.10
C LEU A 1097 -80.80 -14.55 28.97
N ASN A 1098 -80.32 -14.85 27.75
CA ASN A 1098 -80.15 -13.84 26.69
C ASN A 1098 -81.44 -13.36 25.96
N MET A 1099 -82.62 -13.44 26.60
CA MET A 1099 -83.91 -13.16 25.96
C MET A 1099 -84.67 -12.04 26.69
N LYS A 1100 -85.10 -11.00 25.97
CA LYS A 1100 -85.96 -9.94 26.49
C LYS A 1100 -87.36 -10.06 25.90
N GLY A 1101 -88.38 -10.15 26.75
CA GLY A 1101 -89.77 -10.20 26.32
C GLY A 1101 -90.22 -8.85 25.74
N ILE A 1102 -90.69 -8.85 24.49
CA ILE A 1102 -91.19 -7.65 23.82
C ILE A 1102 -92.68 -7.47 24.10
N GLY A 1103 -93.44 -8.56 23.94
CA GLY A 1103 -94.89 -8.57 24.12
C GLY A 1103 -95.61 -9.39 23.06
N ALA A 1104 -96.94 -9.42 23.16
CA ALA A 1104 -97.80 -10.01 22.14
C ALA A 1104 -97.96 -9.07 20.93
N ILE A 1105 -97.89 -9.62 19.72
CA ILE A 1105 -98.12 -8.87 18.47
C ILE A 1105 -99.57 -8.38 18.43
N GLN A 1106 -99.80 -7.09 18.14
CA GLN A 1106 -101.13 -6.50 17.95
C GLN A 1106 -101.55 -6.40 16.48
N GLU A 1107 -100.59 -6.23 15.58
CA GLU A 1107 -100.85 -6.13 14.14
C GLU A 1107 -99.64 -6.66 13.37
N ILE A 1108 -99.91 -7.37 12.27
CA ILE A 1108 -98.90 -7.87 11.34
C ILE A 1108 -99.17 -7.23 9.98
N ASN A 1109 -98.22 -6.43 9.48
CA ASN A 1109 -98.28 -5.83 8.15
C ASN A 1109 -97.01 -6.23 7.37
N GLY A 1110 -97.07 -7.37 6.70
CA GLY A 1110 -95.94 -7.96 5.98
C GLY A 1110 -94.77 -8.28 6.92
N ASN A 1111 -93.72 -7.47 6.83
CA ASN A 1111 -92.51 -7.60 7.65
C ASN A 1111 -92.54 -6.73 8.91
N THR A 1112 -93.57 -5.92 9.11
CA THR A 1112 -93.67 -5.00 10.25
C THR A 1112 -94.65 -5.54 11.29
N LEU A 1113 -94.17 -5.70 12.52
CA LEU A 1113 -94.89 -6.16 13.70
C LEU A 1113 -95.16 -4.99 14.63
N THR A 1114 -96.43 -4.74 14.96
CA THR A 1114 -96.83 -3.69 15.90
C THR A 1114 -97.11 -4.28 17.27
N PHE A 1115 -96.56 -3.69 18.32
CA PHE A 1115 -96.75 -4.09 19.71
C PHE A 1115 -97.55 -3.05 20.49
N LYS A 1116 -98.19 -3.50 21.57
CA LYS A 1116 -99.06 -2.64 22.41
C LYS A 1116 -98.27 -1.53 23.11
N ASN A 1117 -97.08 -1.86 23.59
CA ASN A 1117 -96.22 -0.96 24.33
C ASN A 1117 -95.06 -0.51 23.45
N LYS A 1118 -94.48 0.65 23.78
CA LYS A 1118 -93.21 1.08 23.20
C LYS A 1118 -92.16 0.00 23.42
N ILE A 1119 -91.39 -0.30 22.38
CA ILE A 1119 -90.28 -1.25 22.46
C ILE A 1119 -89.25 -0.70 23.44
N GLY A 1120 -88.86 -1.53 24.42
CA GLY A 1120 -87.86 -1.15 25.41
C GLY A 1120 -86.52 -0.85 24.75
N ILE A 1121 -85.73 0.05 25.36
CA ILE A 1121 -84.38 0.39 24.88
C ILE A 1121 -83.42 -0.82 24.87
N ASP A 1122 -83.81 -1.89 25.56
CA ASP A 1122 -83.05 -3.12 25.70
C ASP A 1122 -83.18 -4.03 24.46
N VAL A 1123 -84.01 -3.70 23.47
CA VAL A 1123 -84.14 -4.41 22.18
C VAL A 1123 -83.50 -3.55 21.08
N ALA A 1124 -82.61 -4.12 20.28
CA ALA A 1124 -81.83 -3.42 19.27
C ALA A 1124 -82.07 -3.97 17.86
N VAL A 1125 -81.83 -3.12 16.85
CA VAL A 1125 -81.72 -3.57 15.45
C VAL A 1125 -80.57 -4.57 15.35
N GLY A 1126 -80.83 -5.72 14.72
CA GLY A 1126 -79.93 -6.88 14.64
C GLY A 1126 -80.23 -8.01 15.62
N ASP A 1127 -80.99 -7.78 16.70
CA ASP A 1127 -81.41 -8.87 17.61
C ASP A 1127 -82.28 -9.90 16.87
N LYS A 1128 -82.25 -11.16 17.32
CA LYS A 1128 -83.10 -12.22 16.76
C LYS A 1128 -84.45 -12.21 17.44
N LEU A 1129 -85.54 -12.11 16.69
CA LEU A 1129 -86.86 -12.38 17.24
C LEU A 1129 -87.06 -13.87 17.33
N ILE A 1130 -87.57 -14.32 18.47
CA ILE A 1130 -87.97 -15.69 18.73
C ILE A 1130 -89.38 -15.69 19.30
N ASN A 1131 -90.16 -16.72 19.02
CA ASN A 1131 -91.46 -16.91 19.64
C ASN A 1131 -91.34 -17.65 20.98
N GLU A 1132 -92.47 -17.79 21.67
CA GLU A 1132 -92.58 -18.54 22.94
C GLU A 1132 -92.08 -20.00 22.90
N ASN A 1133 -91.99 -20.60 21.70
CA ASN A 1133 -91.48 -21.96 21.50
C ASN A 1133 -89.97 -21.99 21.19
N MET A 1134 -89.25 -20.89 21.40
CA MET A 1134 -87.83 -20.75 21.09
C MET A 1134 -87.50 -20.91 19.60
N ALA A 1135 -88.49 -20.75 18.71
CA ALA A 1135 -88.27 -20.78 17.28
C ALA A 1135 -87.94 -19.38 16.76
N THR A 1136 -86.86 -19.27 15.98
CA THR A 1136 -86.45 -18.01 15.35
C THR A 1136 -87.51 -17.56 14.34
N VAL A 1137 -87.96 -16.33 14.55
CA VAL A 1137 -88.96 -15.61 13.77
C VAL A 1137 -88.30 -14.82 12.64
N GLY A 1138 -87.18 -14.15 12.93
CA GLY A 1138 -86.43 -13.34 11.98
C GLY A 1138 -85.59 -12.27 12.66
N ASP A 1139 -84.62 -11.72 11.93
CA ASP A 1139 -83.72 -10.67 12.45
C ASP A 1139 -84.41 -9.30 12.39
N ILE A 1140 -84.25 -8.50 13.44
CA ILE A 1140 -84.78 -7.13 13.49
C ILE A 1140 -83.98 -6.23 12.53
N ILE A 1141 -84.64 -5.66 11.52
CA ILE A 1141 -84.04 -4.68 10.59
C ILE A 1141 -84.26 -3.24 11.07
N ASP A 1142 -85.39 -2.94 11.69
CA ASP A 1142 -85.72 -1.57 12.11
C ASP A 1142 -86.64 -1.58 13.34
N ILE A 1143 -86.50 -0.56 14.20
CA ILE A 1143 -87.35 -0.35 15.38
C ILE A 1143 -87.86 1.08 15.37
N ASN A 1144 -89.17 1.25 15.24
CA ASN A 1144 -89.79 2.56 15.30
C ASN A 1144 -90.89 2.60 16.37
N ASN A 1145 -90.54 3.18 17.52
CA ASN A 1145 -91.38 3.36 18.70
C ASN A 1145 -91.99 2.04 19.24
N ASN A 1146 -93.15 1.60 18.75
CA ASN A 1146 -93.81 0.35 19.11
C ASN A 1146 -93.89 -0.67 17.95
N THR A 1147 -93.19 -0.41 16.85
CA THR A 1147 -93.15 -1.29 15.67
C THR A 1147 -91.75 -1.84 15.45
N ILE A 1148 -91.67 -3.09 15.00
CA ILE A 1148 -90.43 -3.77 14.62
C ILE A 1148 -90.57 -4.30 13.19
N THR A 1149 -89.62 -3.96 12.31
CA THR A 1149 -89.54 -4.53 10.96
C THR A 1149 -88.51 -5.64 10.92
N ILE A 1150 -88.84 -6.78 10.32
CA ILE A 1150 -87.98 -7.98 10.25
C ILE A 1150 -87.53 -8.36 8.84
N GLY A 1151 -86.45 -9.13 8.76
CA GLY A 1151 -85.82 -9.66 7.54
C GLY A 1151 -86.78 -10.20 6.49
N ASN A 1152 -87.74 -11.00 6.95
CA ASN A 1152 -88.67 -11.76 6.14
C ASN A 1152 -90.10 -11.58 6.65
N PRO A 1153 -91.15 -11.82 5.84
CA PRO A 1153 -92.54 -11.73 6.31
C PRO A 1153 -92.79 -12.64 7.51
N TYR A 1154 -93.47 -12.13 8.53
CA TYR A 1154 -93.77 -12.91 9.72
C TYR A 1154 -94.79 -14.01 9.42
N ILE A 1155 -94.44 -15.27 9.68
CA ILE A 1155 -95.32 -16.44 9.49
C ILE A 1155 -95.85 -16.89 10.85
N GLY A 1156 -96.76 -16.10 11.43
CA GLY A 1156 -97.43 -16.39 12.70
C GLY A 1156 -98.73 -15.60 12.84
N ASN A 1157 -99.30 -15.57 14.04
CA ASN A 1157 -100.61 -14.97 14.29
C ASN A 1157 -100.52 -13.70 15.15
N VAL A 1158 -101.48 -12.80 14.98
CA VAL A 1158 -101.71 -11.72 15.94
C VAL A 1158 -102.00 -12.34 17.32
N GLY A 1159 -101.25 -11.93 18.34
CA GLY A 1159 -101.30 -12.49 19.69
C GLY A 1159 -100.07 -13.29 20.10
N ASP A 1160 -99.23 -13.74 19.17
CA ASP A 1160 -97.99 -14.47 19.49
C ASP A 1160 -97.07 -13.61 20.37
N TYR A 1161 -96.56 -14.19 21.46
CA TYR A 1161 -95.61 -13.51 22.34
C TYR A 1161 -94.20 -13.62 21.79
N ILE A 1162 -93.57 -12.48 21.55
CA ILE A 1162 -92.26 -12.39 20.94
C ILE A 1162 -91.22 -11.95 21.95
N LEU A 1163 -90.07 -12.62 21.92
CA LEU A 1163 -88.88 -12.23 22.66
C LEU A 1163 -87.80 -11.81 21.66
N ALA A 1164 -86.96 -10.84 22.06
CA ALA A 1164 -85.70 -10.55 21.40
C ALA A 1164 -84.59 -11.35 22.08
N GLU A 1165 -83.97 -12.25 21.34
CA GLU A 1165 -82.71 -12.88 21.71
C GLU A 1165 -81.56 -11.99 21.24
N LYS A 1166 -80.68 -11.61 22.18
CA LYS A 1166 -79.50 -10.81 21.88
C LYS A 1166 -78.53 -11.59 20.99
N ILE A 1167 -77.82 -10.89 20.12
CA ILE A 1167 -76.73 -11.48 19.33
C ILE A 1167 -75.65 -12.03 20.28
N THR A 1168 -75.29 -13.30 20.09
CA THR A 1168 -74.25 -13.99 20.87
C THR A 1168 -73.34 -14.76 19.90
N ASP A 1169 -72.07 -14.87 20.23
CA ASP A 1169 -71.07 -15.64 19.47
C ASP A 1169 -70.81 -17.04 20.07
N GLY A 1170 -71.59 -17.44 21.08
CA GLY A 1170 -71.38 -18.67 21.85
C GLY A 1170 -70.35 -18.56 22.98
N THR A 1171 -69.62 -17.45 23.06
CA THR A 1171 -68.71 -17.08 24.15
C THR A 1171 -69.21 -15.90 24.99
N TYR A 1172 -70.22 -15.14 24.54
CA TYR A 1172 -70.72 -13.94 25.19
C TYR A 1172 -72.20 -14.06 25.62
N THR A 1173 -72.54 -13.67 26.86
CA THR A 1173 -73.94 -13.58 27.35
C THR A 1173 -74.23 -12.19 27.96
N PRO A 1174 -75.19 -11.40 27.44
CA PRO A 1174 -75.54 -10.06 27.95
C PRO A 1174 -76.15 -9.96 29.36
N ASP A 1175 -76.46 -11.06 30.05
CA ASP A 1175 -77.03 -11.05 31.42
C ASP A 1175 -76.07 -11.64 32.49
N GLY A 1176 -74.75 -11.57 32.25
CA GLY A 1176 -73.70 -12.09 33.13
C GLY A 1176 -73.36 -11.22 34.38
N VAL A 1177 -72.54 -11.76 35.29
CA VAL A 1177 -72.00 -10.97 36.41
C VAL A 1177 -71.09 -9.88 35.84
N PRO A 1178 -71.23 -8.60 36.23
CA PRO A 1178 -70.43 -7.54 35.65
C PRO A 1178 -68.98 -7.65 36.11
N ILE A 1179 -68.05 -7.34 35.21
CA ILE A 1179 -66.61 -7.41 35.51
C ILE A 1179 -66.24 -6.34 36.55
N ARG A 1180 -65.35 -6.69 37.49
CA ARG A 1180 -64.93 -5.78 38.57
C ARG A 1180 -63.43 -5.75 38.73
N GLY A 1181 -62.91 -4.63 39.19
CA GLY A 1181 -61.52 -4.49 39.58
C GLY A 1181 -61.15 -3.04 39.87
N LYS A 1182 -59.91 -2.85 40.33
CA LYS A 1182 -59.32 -1.54 40.60
C LYS A 1182 -58.93 -0.81 39.32
N TRP A 1183 -58.52 -1.58 38.31
CA TRP A 1183 -58.23 -1.13 36.96
C TRP A 1183 -58.67 -2.23 35.98
N MET A 1184 -58.82 -1.86 34.72
CA MET A 1184 -59.14 -2.78 33.65
C MET A 1184 -58.16 -2.55 32.51
N THR A 1185 -57.42 -3.58 32.12
CA THR A 1185 -56.64 -3.60 30.89
C THR A 1185 -57.54 -4.06 29.77
N VAL A 1186 -57.53 -3.33 28.66
CA VAL A 1186 -58.27 -3.64 27.45
C VAL A 1186 -57.25 -3.83 26.33
N THR A 1187 -57.31 -4.95 25.64
CA THR A 1187 -56.58 -5.23 24.41
C THR A 1187 -57.58 -5.34 23.28
N LEU A 1188 -57.40 -4.53 22.25
CA LEU A 1188 -58.18 -4.54 21.03
C LEU A 1188 -57.35 -5.18 19.93
N THR A 1189 -57.91 -6.14 19.20
CA THR A 1189 -57.28 -6.73 18.01
C THR A 1189 -58.19 -6.67 16.80
N LYS A 1190 -57.57 -6.49 15.62
CA LYS A 1190 -58.28 -6.47 14.35
C LYS A 1190 -57.36 -6.96 13.23
N THR A 1191 -57.89 -7.81 12.35
CA THR A 1191 -57.18 -8.27 11.15
C THR A 1191 -57.99 -7.87 9.92
N GLY A 1192 -57.32 -7.29 8.93
CA GLY A 1192 -57.86 -6.94 7.62
C GLY A 1192 -56.94 -5.97 6.89
N ASP A 1193 -57.34 -5.59 5.69
CA ASP A 1193 -56.54 -4.80 4.74
C ASP A 1193 -57.17 -3.45 4.36
N GLU A 1194 -58.26 -3.08 5.03
CA GLU A 1194 -58.97 -1.81 4.86
C GLU A 1194 -58.40 -0.73 5.80
N PRO A 1195 -58.68 0.57 5.56
CA PRO A 1195 -58.25 1.69 6.42
C PRO A 1195 -59.01 1.74 7.75
N TYR A 1196 -58.84 0.73 8.60
CA TYR A 1196 -59.43 0.72 9.94
C TYR A 1196 -58.73 1.74 10.84
N TYR A 1197 -59.54 2.47 11.61
CA TYR A 1197 -59.03 3.45 12.57
C TYR A 1197 -59.74 3.38 13.92
N LEU A 1198 -59.06 3.76 14.99
CA LEU A 1198 -59.59 3.88 16.34
C LEU A 1198 -59.19 5.23 16.93
N THR A 1199 -60.16 6.09 17.22
CA THR A 1199 -59.94 7.44 17.76
C THR A 1199 -59.89 7.45 19.28
N SER A 1200 -60.88 6.83 19.92
CA SER A 1200 -60.99 6.81 21.38
C SER A 1200 -61.78 5.59 21.85
N VAL A 1201 -61.60 5.25 23.11
CA VAL A 1201 -62.38 4.21 23.77
C VAL A 1201 -62.98 4.76 25.04
N ALA A 1202 -64.30 4.77 25.14
CA ALA A 1202 -65.01 5.19 26.33
C ALA A 1202 -65.53 3.96 27.08
N THR A 1203 -65.31 3.93 28.39
CA THR A 1203 -65.74 2.84 29.25
C THR A 1203 -66.70 3.36 30.30
N GLU A 1204 -67.87 2.73 30.41
CA GLU A 1204 -68.84 3.03 31.45
C GLU A 1204 -68.45 2.34 32.75
N VAL A 1205 -68.30 3.12 33.82
CA VAL A 1205 -67.87 2.63 35.13
C VAL A 1205 -68.81 3.10 36.24
N ILE A 1206 -68.96 2.23 37.24
CA ILE A 1206 -69.69 2.50 38.47
C ILE A 1206 -68.80 2.12 39.64
N GLU A 1207 -68.64 3.03 40.61
CA GLU A 1207 -67.93 2.71 41.84
C GLU A 1207 -68.62 1.55 42.59
N SER A 1208 -67.86 0.52 42.91
CA SER A 1208 -68.35 -0.62 43.69
C SER A 1208 -68.63 -0.16 45.12
N LYS A 1209 -69.88 -0.29 45.58
CA LYS A 1209 -70.31 0.09 46.94
C LYS A 1209 -70.25 -1.07 47.95
N LEU A 1210 -69.49 -2.12 47.64
CA LEU A 1210 -69.30 -3.26 48.54
C LEU A 1210 -68.26 -2.97 49.62
#